data_AF-R9GRM3-F1
#
_entry.id   AF-R9GRM3-F1
#
_cell.length_a   1.000
_cell.length_b   1.000
_cell.length_c   1.000
_cell.angle_alpha   90.00
_cell.angle_beta   90.00
_cell.angle_gamma   90.00
#
_symmetry.space_group_name_H-M   'P 1'
#
loop_
_entity.id
_entity.type
_entity.pdbx_description
1 polymer ?
#
loop_
_entity_poly.entity_id
_entity_poly.type
_entity_poly.pdbx_seq_one_letter_code
_entity_poly.pdbx_strand_id
1 'polypeptide(L)'
;MSNSLAKADDFDVLYQRLFEEYITNTPMNSLTAIQSYMDTQQADGSWSTIDYDSHTFVGGWEPLVHWDNLLNMAMAFKKPGQILYGSTVLKNQIKRGLLFWYNRKKQPFSDNWFDNDIAIQSRLSKILILVKNDFSTAPDWTDVLEFGCKKYLILPDNYATTNKGKLTNAVWLARNLVHNGIIRKDIVPLQQGIDNMSMQLAVKSVNTEGVQRDNSYLVHGLQLYNSGYGNELIKEISYYMYLTRGVSLVGFSVAQVATLSNLLLKGDQWMIQGGSYDFSVTGRNISRKNNGSTGYLKMVLPRMQLVDTAGSIQYQKLLDHISDETGATPSVLGNKYFFRADFMTHRAPNLYIGVKMTSKRTRGTEAMNSENLLANWLPFGATTIMRTGKEYFNIFGAWDWTKIPGVTNPSVLVPFPEGKTTNNTQKTTFVGGVSDGIYGVTGMDLSVVIDPTGIIADITAQKANFLFNNEMICLGAGISSSYSKAPTTTTLNQSYLKGDVLVNENAVPKQESTYNDVKSIYHDNTGYVFRANTTVKMKTNSQSGNWYDINRGQANSKEKVDIFKLWLDHGKEPTDSSYEYVVLPNFTSKETTDYADNMPIETLSNTSSLQAVTHKKLHQTGAVFYEAGTIKIDPTLSLTVDKPCILLINCNVNPIKVTASDPNQSETTLNVYITYNGQQKETLTYPLPYSNAKGASMARTATIKR
;
A
#
# COMPACT_ATOMS: atom_id res chain seq x y z
N MET A 1 -40.18 -33.46 -28.53
CA MET A 1 -39.80 -33.97 -27.20
C MET A 1 -38.80 -32.99 -26.60
N SER A 2 -39.22 -32.24 -25.60
CA SER A 2 -38.45 -31.19 -24.94
C SER A 2 -37.49 -31.80 -23.92
N ASN A 3 -36.19 -31.72 -24.17
CA ASN A 3 -35.19 -31.89 -23.12
C ASN A 3 -35.24 -30.68 -22.20
N SER A 4 -36.05 -30.73 -21.14
CA SER A 4 -35.92 -29.83 -20.01
C SER A 4 -34.69 -30.25 -19.21
N LEU A 5 -33.54 -29.66 -19.53
CA LEU A 5 -32.41 -29.64 -18.61
C LEU A 5 -32.91 -28.90 -17.35
N ALA A 6 -33.12 -29.65 -16.26
CA ALA A 6 -33.40 -29.07 -14.97
C ALA A 6 -32.28 -28.06 -14.64
N LYS A 7 -32.61 -26.79 -14.46
CA LYS A 7 -31.65 -25.80 -13.98
C LYS A 7 -31.18 -26.27 -12.61
N ALA A 8 -29.87 -26.38 -12.41
CA ALA A 8 -29.30 -26.71 -11.11
C ALA A 8 -29.77 -25.69 -10.06
N ASP A 9 -30.03 -26.15 -8.84
CA ASP A 9 -30.28 -25.30 -7.67
C ASP A 9 -29.09 -24.35 -7.48
N ASP A 10 -29.35 -23.04 -7.32
CA ASP A 10 -28.30 -22.02 -7.16
C ASP A 10 -27.38 -22.33 -5.98
N PHE A 11 -27.89 -22.96 -4.91
CA PHE A 11 -27.04 -23.45 -3.81
C PHE A 11 -26.07 -24.53 -4.24
N ASP A 12 -26.48 -25.46 -5.11
CA ASP A 12 -25.61 -26.51 -5.63
C ASP A 12 -24.56 -25.93 -6.58
N VAL A 13 -24.92 -24.92 -7.38
CA VAL A 13 -23.96 -24.17 -8.20
C VAL A 13 -22.90 -23.48 -7.34
N LEU A 14 -23.31 -22.77 -6.29
CA LEU A 14 -22.38 -22.09 -5.37
C LEU A 14 -21.49 -23.08 -4.62
N TYR A 15 -22.07 -24.18 -4.11
CA TYR A 15 -21.33 -25.24 -3.44
C TYR A 15 -20.28 -25.86 -4.36
N GLN A 16 -20.67 -26.20 -5.60
CA GLN A 16 -19.76 -26.79 -6.57
C GLN A 16 -18.60 -25.84 -6.92
N ARG A 17 -18.87 -24.55 -7.11
CA ARG A 17 -17.82 -23.54 -7.35
C ARG A 17 -16.85 -23.41 -6.18
N LEU A 18 -17.35 -23.40 -4.94
CA LEU A 18 -16.48 -23.41 -3.74
C LEU A 18 -15.62 -24.68 -3.69
N PHE A 19 -16.22 -25.84 -3.95
CA PHE A 19 -15.50 -27.11 -3.96
C PHE A 19 -14.37 -27.12 -4.99
N GLU A 20 -14.65 -26.70 -6.22
CA GLU A 20 -13.68 -26.61 -7.33
C GLU A 20 -12.56 -25.61 -7.02
N GLU A 21 -12.90 -24.42 -6.50
CA GLU A 21 -11.92 -23.43 -6.07
C GLU A 21 -10.96 -24.02 -5.02
N TYR A 22 -11.50 -24.73 -4.02
CA TYR A 22 -10.67 -25.26 -2.94
C TYR A 22 -9.77 -26.40 -3.38
N ILE A 23 -10.27 -27.33 -4.21
CA ILE A 23 -9.45 -28.41 -4.78
C ILE A 23 -8.31 -27.87 -5.64
N THR A 24 -8.58 -26.82 -6.41
CA THR A 24 -7.64 -26.24 -7.38
C THR A 24 -6.60 -25.36 -6.70
N ASN A 25 -7.05 -24.42 -5.85
CA ASN A 25 -6.23 -23.29 -5.40
C ASN A 25 -5.78 -23.37 -3.94
N THR A 26 -6.26 -24.33 -3.14
CA THR A 26 -5.74 -24.52 -1.77
C THR A 26 -4.44 -25.32 -1.83
N PRO A 27 -3.31 -24.80 -1.31
CA PRO A 27 -2.09 -25.56 -1.19
C PRO A 27 -2.28 -26.79 -0.30
N MET A 28 -1.60 -27.88 -0.65
CA MET A 28 -1.60 -29.13 0.11
C MET A 28 -0.15 -29.49 0.42
N ASN A 29 0.11 -29.88 1.66
CA ASN A 29 1.42 -30.36 2.09
C ASN A 29 1.78 -31.67 1.38
N SER A 30 3.06 -32.07 1.48
CA SER A 30 3.54 -33.33 0.90
C SER A 30 2.80 -34.54 1.50
N LEU A 31 2.67 -35.60 0.72
CA LEU A 31 2.07 -36.86 1.20
C LEU A 31 2.82 -37.41 2.42
N THR A 32 4.14 -37.21 2.52
CA THR A 32 4.92 -37.58 3.70
C THR A 32 4.48 -36.83 4.95
N ALA A 33 4.24 -35.52 4.84
CA ALA A 33 3.73 -34.74 5.96
C ALA A 33 2.32 -35.20 6.36
N ILE A 34 1.44 -35.45 5.38
CA ILE A 34 0.09 -35.95 5.63
C ILE A 34 0.11 -37.33 6.29
N GLN A 35 0.97 -38.23 5.83
CA GLN A 35 1.15 -39.54 6.45
C GLN A 35 1.63 -39.40 7.90
N SER A 36 2.56 -38.48 8.18
CA SER A 36 2.97 -38.18 9.55
C SER A 36 1.80 -37.68 10.41
N TYR A 37 0.90 -36.84 9.89
CA TYR A 37 -0.30 -36.43 10.62
C TYR A 37 -1.21 -37.62 10.93
N MET A 38 -1.38 -38.54 9.98
CA MET A 38 -2.16 -39.76 10.17
C MET A 38 -1.54 -40.68 11.23
N ASP A 39 -0.22 -40.88 11.19
CA ASP A 39 0.49 -41.81 12.08
C ASP A 39 0.56 -41.30 13.52
N THR A 40 0.60 -39.96 13.70
CA THR A 40 0.74 -39.31 15.01
C THR A 40 -0.59 -38.87 15.63
N GLN A 41 -1.71 -38.97 14.91
CA GLN A 41 -3.02 -38.67 15.45
C GLN A 41 -3.40 -39.71 16.51
N GLN A 42 -3.70 -39.25 17.72
CA GLN A 42 -4.11 -40.08 18.83
C GLN A 42 -5.49 -40.70 18.60
N ALA A 43 -5.82 -41.73 19.39
CA ALA A 43 -7.09 -42.45 19.27
C ALA A 43 -8.32 -41.53 19.46
N ASP A 44 -8.19 -40.47 20.28
CA ASP A 44 -9.24 -39.48 20.52
C ASP A 44 -9.37 -38.43 19.40
N GLY A 45 -8.43 -38.38 18.44
CA GLY A 45 -8.39 -37.40 17.35
C GLY A 45 -7.44 -36.22 17.57
N SER A 46 -6.75 -36.16 18.71
CA SER A 46 -5.77 -35.11 19.04
C SER A 46 -4.37 -35.39 18.48
N TRP A 47 -3.46 -34.42 18.66
CA TRP A 47 -2.02 -34.56 18.41
C TRP A 47 -1.28 -34.11 19.66
N SER A 48 -0.40 -34.96 20.19
CA SER A 48 0.31 -34.71 21.46
C SER A 48 1.32 -33.57 21.41
N THR A 49 1.74 -33.16 20.20
CA THR A 49 2.67 -32.05 19.99
C THR A 49 1.99 -30.69 19.98
N ILE A 50 0.67 -30.62 20.19
CA ILE A 50 -0.09 -29.38 20.19
C ILE A 50 -0.53 -29.08 21.63
N ASP A 51 -0.07 -27.97 22.19
CA ASP A 51 -0.64 -27.43 23.42
C ASP A 51 -1.98 -26.74 23.14
N TYR A 52 -3.06 -27.51 23.31
CA TYR A 52 -4.44 -27.03 23.13
C TYR A 52 -4.91 -26.02 24.20
N ASP A 53 -4.16 -25.81 25.28
CA ASP A 53 -4.47 -24.83 26.31
C ASP A 53 -3.67 -23.52 26.15
N SER A 54 -2.80 -23.42 25.14
CA SER A 54 -2.05 -22.20 24.83
C SER A 54 -2.97 -21.08 24.32
N HIS A 55 -2.76 -19.87 24.88
CA HIS A 55 -3.44 -18.64 24.48
C HIS A 55 -2.53 -17.68 23.69
N THR A 56 -1.23 -17.99 23.60
CA THR A 56 -0.21 -17.12 22.99
C THR A 56 -0.36 -17.11 21.48
N PHE A 57 -0.37 -15.91 20.87
CA PHE A 57 -0.45 -15.73 19.42
C PHE A 57 0.82 -15.15 18.79
N VAL A 58 1.78 -14.67 19.60
CA VAL A 58 3.05 -14.13 19.10
C VAL A 58 3.82 -15.27 18.45
N GLY A 59 4.08 -15.16 17.14
CA GLY A 59 4.66 -16.24 16.33
C GLY A 59 3.63 -17.24 15.77
N GLY A 60 2.34 -17.05 16.04
CA GLY A 60 1.23 -17.92 15.63
C GLY A 60 0.55 -18.60 16.82
N TRP A 61 -0.77 -18.82 16.73
CA TRP A 61 -1.53 -19.52 17.76
C TRP A 61 -1.49 -21.04 17.55
N GLU A 62 -0.79 -21.75 18.43
CA GLU A 62 -0.44 -23.16 18.29
C GLU A 62 -1.65 -24.11 18.07
N PRO A 63 -2.78 -24.01 18.79
CA PRO A 63 -3.97 -24.83 18.54
C PRO A 63 -4.51 -24.75 17.09
N LEU A 64 -4.19 -23.70 16.33
CA LEU A 64 -4.60 -23.59 14.93
C LEU A 64 -3.98 -24.69 14.05
N VAL A 65 -2.83 -25.25 14.44
CA VAL A 65 -2.17 -26.36 13.74
C VAL A 65 -3.08 -27.59 13.61
N HIS A 66 -3.98 -27.82 14.58
CA HIS A 66 -4.99 -28.87 14.50
C HIS A 66 -5.86 -28.73 13.23
N TRP A 67 -6.32 -27.51 12.97
CA TRP A 67 -7.15 -27.20 11.80
C TRP A 67 -6.36 -27.22 10.50
N ASP A 68 -5.09 -26.81 10.52
CA ASP A 68 -4.21 -26.89 9.36
C ASP A 68 -3.94 -28.36 8.98
N ASN A 69 -3.70 -29.25 9.95
CA ASN A 69 -3.56 -30.69 9.72
C ASN A 69 -4.85 -31.26 9.10
N LEU A 70 -6.02 -30.97 9.68
CA LEU A 70 -7.30 -31.44 9.17
C LEU A 70 -7.61 -30.94 7.75
N LEU A 71 -7.27 -29.69 7.43
CA LEU A 71 -7.45 -29.16 6.07
C LEU A 71 -6.57 -29.90 5.07
N ASN A 72 -5.29 -30.16 5.39
CA ASN A 72 -4.40 -30.92 4.54
C ASN A 72 -4.87 -32.37 4.33
N MET A 73 -5.37 -33.00 5.39
CA MET A 73 -5.98 -34.33 5.32
C MET A 73 -7.24 -34.33 4.45
N ALA A 74 -8.14 -33.34 4.60
CA ALA A 74 -9.32 -33.20 3.76
C ALA A 74 -8.98 -32.98 2.27
N MET A 75 -7.96 -32.16 1.99
CA MET A 75 -7.45 -31.96 0.63
C MET A 75 -6.92 -33.28 0.04
N ALA A 76 -6.11 -34.02 0.77
CA ALA A 76 -5.56 -35.30 0.30
C ALA A 76 -6.66 -36.35 0.05
N PHE A 77 -7.70 -36.35 0.88
CA PHE A 77 -8.86 -37.22 0.74
C PHE A 77 -9.71 -36.90 -0.51
N LYS A 78 -9.82 -35.62 -0.89
CA LYS A 78 -10.71 -35.18 -1.98
C LYS A 78 -10.02 -34.85 -3.30
N LYS A 79 -8.70 -34.71 -3.34
CA LYS A 79 -7.97 -34.32 -4.55
C LYS A 79 -7.74 -35.53 -5.48
N PRO A 80 -8.33 -35.54 -6.69
CA PRO A 80 -8.17 -36.65 -7.63
C PRO A 80 -6.69 -36.89 -7.98
N GLY A 81 -6.33 -38.16 -8.19
CA GLY A 81 -4.97 -38.56 -8.54
C GLY A 81 -3.98 -38.65 -7.37
N GLN A 82 -4.40 -38.34 -6.14
CA GLN A 82 -3.59 -38.58 -4.95
C GLN A 82 -3.78 -40.02 -4.43
N ILE A 83 -2.74 -40.58 -3.81
CA ILE A 83 -2.78 -41.96 -3.24
C ILE A 83 -3.87 -42.10 -2.17
N LEU A 84 -4.13 -41.02 -1.42
CA LEU A 84 -5.10 -41.00 -0.32
C LEU A 84 -6.52 -40.60 -0.77
N TYR A 85 -6.73 -40.41 -2.07
CA TYR A 85 -8.04 -40.05 -2.62
C TYR A 85 -9.09 -41.11 -2.28
N GLY A 86 -10.17 -40.71 -1.61
CA GLY A 86 -11.25 -41.62 -1.21
C GLY A 86 -10.88 -42.62 -0.09
N SER A 87 -9.74 -42.47 0.58
CA SER A 87 -9.30 -43.38 1.66
C SER A 87 -10.26 -43.39 2.85
N THR A 88 -10.81 -44.56 3.18
CA THR A 88 -11.68 -44.78 4.35
C THR A 88 -10.94 -44.51 5.67
N VAL A 89 -9.65 -44.85 5.75
CA VAL A 89 -8.83 -44.61 6.95
C VAL A 89 -8.70 -43.10 7.20
N LEU A 90 -8.33 -42.35 6.15
CA LEU A 90 -8.16 -40.91 6.23
C LEU A 90 -9.50 -40.20 6.54
N LYS A 91 -10.58 -40.64 5.89
CA LYS A 91 -11.94 -40.17 6.19
C LYS A 91 -12.29 -40.31 7.67
N ASN A 92 -12.04 -41.48 8.26
CA ASN A 92 -12.30 -41.72 9.68
C ASN A 92 -11.42 -40.85 10.60
N GLN A 93 -10.16 -40.60 10.22
CA GLN A 93 -9.26 -39.73 10.99
C GLN A 93 -9.65 -38.26 10.95
N ILE A 94 -10.09 -37.76 9.79
CA ILE A 94 -10.65 -36.40 9.65
C ILE A 94 -11.85 -36.25 10.59
N LYS A 95 -12.77 -37.22 10.57
CA LYS A 95 -13.95 -37.22 11.44
C LYS A 95 -13.58 -37.21 12.92
N ARG A 96 -12.62 -38.05 13.35
CA ARG A 96 -12.16 -38.09 14.74
C ARG A 96 -11.56 -36.77 15.20
N GLY A 97 -10.70 -36.15 14.38
CA GLY A 97 -10.11 -34.85 14.75
C GLY A 97 -11.16 -33.74 14.87
N LEU A 98 -12.14 -33.70 13.97
CA LEU A 98 -13.28 -32.79 14.09
C LEU A 98 -14.05 -33.01 15.39
N LEU A 99 -14.42 -34.27 15.69
CA LEU A 99 -15.14 -34.62 16.92
C LEU A 99 -14.32 -34.30 18.18
N PHE A 100 -13.00 -34.52 18.18
CA PHE A 100 -12.12 -34.14 19.29
C PHE A 100 -12.30 -32.67 19.65
N TRP A 101 -12.19 -31.78 18.65
CA TRP A 101 -12.30 -30.34 18.87
C TRP A 101 -13.67 -29.97 19.44
N TYR A 102 -14.75 -30.50 18.86
CA TYR A 102 -16.11 -30.17 19.28
C TYR A 102 -16.46 -30.72 20.67
N ASN A 103 -15.99 -31.93 20.99
CA ASN A 103 -16.31 -32.61 22.25
C ASN A 103 -15.37 -32.23 23.40
N ARG A 104 -14.31 -31.46 23.13
CA ARG A 104 -13.41 -31.00 24.19
C ARG A 104 -14.15 -30.08 25.17
N LYS A 105 -14.10 -30.43 26.46
CA LYS A 105 -14.77 -29.70 27.55
C LYS A 105 -14.34 -28.23 27.63
N LYS A 106 -13.03 -27.96 27.53
CA LYS A 106 -12.47 -26.60 27.47
C LYS A 106 -12.05 -26.30 26.04
N GLN A 107 -12.78 -25.39 25.40
CA GLN A 107 -12.52 -24.99 24.03
C GLN A 107 -11.25 -24.14 23.95
N PRO A 108 -10.31 -24.43 23.03
CA PRO A 108 -9.13 -23.60 22.83
C PRO A 108 -9.53 -22.18 22.40
N PHE A 109 -8.81 -21.16 22.90
CA PHE A 109 -8.91 -19.78 22.42
C PHE A 109 -7.55 -19.07 22.43
N SER A 110 -7.38 -18.09 21.55
CA SER A 110 -6.22 -17.19 21.45
C SER A 110 -6.52 -15.86 22.14
N ASP A 111 -5.49 -15.20 22.71
CA ASP A 111 -5.60 -13.82 23.18
C ASP A 111 -5.79 -12.81 22.02
N ASN A 112 -5.50 -13.23 20.79
CA ASN A 112 -5.82 -12.46 19.59
C ASN A 112 -7.16 -12.91 18.99
N TRP A 113 -8.15 -12.02 19.02
CA TRP A 113 -9.51 -12.28 18.53
C TRP A 113 -9.57 -12.77 17.08
N PHE A 114 -8.61 -12.37 16.24
CA PHE A 114 -8.54 -12.79 14.83
C PHE A 114 -8.48 -14.32 14.70
N ASP A 115 -7.71 -14.98 15.58
CA ASP A 115 -7.54 -16.42 15.50
C ASP A 115 -8.86 -17.15 15.80
N ASN A 116 -9.63 -16.62 16.76
CA ASN A 116 -10.88 -17.18 17.25
C ASN A 116 -12.04 -17.01 16.26
N ASP A 117 -12.12 -15.86 15.58
CA ASP A 117 -13.30 -15.49 14.77
C ASP A 117 -13.06 -15.59 13.24
N ILE A 118 -11.80 -15.62 12.81
CA ILE A 118 -11.44 -15.63 11.38
C ILE A 118 -10.56 -16.83 11.04
N ALA A 119 -9.48 -17.07 11.81
CA ALA A 119 -8.47 -18.05 11.40
C ALA A 119 -9.03 -19.48 11.41
N ILE A 120 -9.68 -19.92 12.49
CA ILE A 120 -10.32 -21.25 12.57
C ILE A 120 -11.32 -21.43 11.41
N GLN A 121 -12.21 -20.45 11.23
CA GLN A 121 -13.32 -20.47 10.29
C GLN A 121 -12.85 -20.61 8.84
N SER A 122 -11.71 -19.98 8.51
CA SER A 122 -11.11 -20.08 7.17
C SER A 122 -10.61 -21.49 6.82
N ARG A 123 -10.29 -22.32 7.82
CA ARG A 123 -9.96 -23.75 7.63
C ARG A 123 -11.23 -24.59 7.68
N LEU A 124 -12.02 -24.41 8.73
CA LEU A 124 -13.25 -25.16 8.98
C LEU A 124 -14.21 -25.10 7.78
N SER A 125 -14.48 -23.91 7.25
CA SER A 125 -15.38 -23.75 6.11
C SER A 125 -14.94 -24.56 4.88
N LYS A 126 -13.64 -24.57 4.57
CA LYS A 126 -13.06 -25.37 3.49
C LYS A 126 -13.18 -26.86 3.76
N ILE A 127 -12.85 -27.30 4.98
CA ILE A 127 -12.99 -28.71 5.38
C ILE A 127 -14.44 -29.16 5.17
N LEU A 128 -15.41 -28.42 5.69
CA LEU A 128 -16.83 -28.77 5.55
C LEU A 128 -17.28 -28.79 4.08
N ILE A 129 -16.86 -27.83 3.26
CA ILE A 129 -17.16 -27.85 1.81
C ILE A 129 -16.58 -29.12 1.16
N LEU A 130 -15.34 -29.48 1.48
CA LEU A 130 -14.65 -30.62 0.88
C LEU A 130 -15.30 -31.96 1.26
N VAL A 131 -15.71 -32.14 2.52
CA VAL A 131 -16.05 -33.48 3.04
C VAL A 131 -17.50 -33.67 3.47
N LYS A 132 -18.38 -32.64 3.46
CA LYS A 132 -19.75 -32.77 4.02
C LYS A 132 -20.53 -33.94 3.43
N ASN A 133 -20.42 -34.17 2.12
CA ASN A 133 -21.21 -35.17 1.41
C ASN A 133 -20.73 -36.60 1.71
N ASP A 134 -19.48 -36.75 2.15
CA ASP A 134 -18.88 -38.06 2.43
C ASP A 134 -19.39 -38.67 3.74
N PHE A 135 -20.03 -37.90 4.61
CA PHE A 135 -20.51 -38.35 5.91
C PHE A 135 -22.03 -38.18 6.09
N SER A 136 -22.77 -37.99 5.00
CA SER A 136 -24.22 -37.77 5.00
C SER A 136 -25.05 -38.87 5.68
N THR A 137 -24.50 -40.08 5.83
CA THR A 137 -25.14 -41.22 6.50
C THR A 137 -24.62 -41.49 7.92
N ALA A 138 -23.68 -40.69 8.43
CA ALA A 138 -23.12 -40.87 9.77
C ALA A 138 -23.99 -40.13 10.80
N PRO A 139 -24.54 -40.81 11.83
CA PRO A 139 -25.55 -40.24 12.72
C PRO A 139 -25.02 -39.05 13.56
N ASP A 140 -23.74 -39.07 13.90
CA ASP A 140 -23.01 -38.02 14.61
C ASP A 140 -22.48 -36.90 13.70
N TRP A 141 -22.58 -37.05 12.37
CA TRP A 141 -22.06 -36.07 11.43
C TRP A 141 -23.01 -34.90 11.19
N THR A 142 -24.32 -35.14 11.24
CA THR A 142 -25.31 -34.06 11.20
C THR A 142 -25.03 -33.04 12.31
N ASP A 143 -24.70 -33.53 13.51
CA ASP A 143 -24.31 -32.68 14.63
C ASP A 143 -23.01 -31.93 14.36
N VAL A 144 -21.97 -32.57 13.81
CA VAL A 144 -20.71 -31.91 13.43
C VAL A 144 -20.92 -30.78 12.42
N LEU A 145 -21.74 -31.01 11.39
CA LEU A 145 -22.02 -30.03 10.35
C LEU A 145 -22.87 -28.87 10.89
N GLU A 146 -23.95 -29.18 11.61
CA GLU A 146 -24.87 -28.19 12.13
C GLU A 146 -24.23 -27.37 13.27
N PHE A 147 -23.57 -28.04 14.22
CA PHE A 147 -22.83 -27.38 15.29
C PHE A 147 -21.67 -26.56 14.75
N GLY A 148 -20.87 -27.11 13.82
CA GLY A 148 -19.78 -26.39 13.19
C GLY A 148 -20.24 -25.09 12.54
N CYS A 149 -21.33 -25.14 11.77
CA CYS A 149 -21.90 -23.95 11.14
C CYS A 149 -22.47 -22.97 12.17
N LYS A 150 -23.31 -23.44 13.10
CA LYS A 150 -24.00 -22.57 14.09
C LYS A 150 -23.06 -21.96 15.12
N LYS A 151 -21.96 -22.62 15.45
CA LYS A 151 -20.99 -22.14 16.45
C LYS A 151 -19.90 -21.27 15.85
N TYR A 152 -19.35 -21.66 14.70
CA TYR A 152 -18.15 -21.01 14.16
C TYR A 152 -18.43 -20.19 12.91
N LEU A 153 -19.36 -20.61 12.06
CA LEU A 153 -19.63 -19.92 10.79
C LEU A 153 -20.71 -18.84 10.94
N ILE A 154 -20.61 -18.04 11.99
CA ILE A 154 -21.52 -16.94 12.33
C ILE A 154 -20.75 -15.62 12.51
N LEU A 155 -21.47 -14.52 12.72
CA LEU A 155 -20.87 -13.29 13.22
C LEU A 155 -20.70 -13.38 14.75
N PRO A 156 -19.61 -12.85 15.30
CA PRO A 156 -19.44 -12.76 16.76
C PRO A 156 -20.42 -11.75 17.37
N ASP A 157 -20.84 -11.96 18.62
CA ASP A 157 -21.83 -11.11 19.31
C ASP A 157 -21.43 -9.62 19.36
N ASN A 158 -20.13 -9.34 19.44
CA ASN A 158 -19.57 -7.99 19.45
C ASN A 158 -19.20 -7.45 18.06
N TYR A 159 -19.73 -8.04 16.99
CA TYR A 159 -19.48 -7.62 15.60
C TYR A 159 -19.81 -6.13 15.39
N ALA A 160 -21.00 -5.69 15.79
CA ALA A 160 -21.48 -4.33 15.54
C ALA A 160 -20.81 -3.26 16.44
N THR A 161 -20.26 -3.66 17.58
CA THR A 161 -19.76 -2.73 18.62
C THR A 161 -18.24 -2.60 18.64
N THR A 162 -17.52 -3.31 17.78
CA THR A 162 -16.06 -3.33 17.74
C THR A 162 -15.52 -3.14 16.32
N ASN A 163 -14.19 -3.20 16.19
CA ASN A 163 -13.46 -3.09 14.91
C ASN A 163 -13.74 -4.29 13.97
N LYS A 164 -14.41 -5.33 14.49
CA LYS A 164 -14.77 -6.56 13.76
C LYS A 164 -15.76 -6.29 12.64
N GLY A 165 -16.77 -5.45 12.88
CA GLY A 165 -17.79 -5.06 11.89
C GLY A 165 -17.36 -3.99 10.91
N LYS A 166 -16.05 -3.73 10.78
CA LYS A 166 -15.52 -2.66 9.91
C LYS A 166 -14.61 -3.22 8.84
N LEU A 167 -14.88 -2.81 7.59
CA LEU A 167 -13.96 -2.89 6.46
C LEU A 167 -13.42 -4.31 6.24
N THR A 168 -12.11 -4.49 6.06
CA THR A 168 -11.49 -5.80 5.77
C THR A 168 -11.87 -6.88 6.79
N ASN A 169 -11.95 -6.53 8.09
CA ASN A 169 -12.37 -7.48 9.12
C ASN A 169 -13.81 -7.95 8.91
N ALA A 170 -14.71 -7.03 8.54
CA ALA A 170 -16.10 -7.35 8.28
C ALA A 170 -16.25 -8.30 7.09
N VAL A 171 -15.44 -8.12 6.03
CA VAL A 171 -15.49 -9.00 4.85
C VAL A 171 -15.06 -10.43 5.22
N TRP A 172 -14.00 -10.58 6.01
CA TRP A 172 -13.55 -11.91 6.48
C TRP A 172 -14.56 -12.60 7.38
N LEU A 173 -15.28 -11.86 8.22
CA LEU A 173 -16.35 -12.40 9.06
C LEU A 173 -17.61 -12.69 8.24
N ALA A 174 -17.93 -11.86 7.25
CA ALA A 174 -19.07 -12.07 6.36
C ALA A 174 -18.91 -13.35 5.51
N ARG A 175 -17.67 -13.74 5.17
CA ARG A 175 -17.38 -15.05 4.55
C ARG A 175 -17.99 -16.20 5.36
N ASN A 176 -17.94 -16.12 6.69
CA ASN A 176 -18.45 -17.18 7.56
C ASN A 176 -19.93 -17.42 7.26
N LEU A 177 -20.71 -16.35 7.15
CA LEU A 177 -22.13 -16.42 6.82
C LEU A 177 -22.39 -16.96 5.41
N VAL A 178 -21.60 -16.54 4.41
CA VAL A 178 -21.74 -17.06 3.04
C VAL A 178 -21.54 -18.57 3.01
N HIS A 179 -20.51 -19.08 3.71
CA HIS A 179 -20.28 -20.52 3.82
C HIS A 179 -21.38 -21.24 4.58
N ASN A 180 -21.86 -20.68 5.69
CA ASN A 180 -22.95 -21.23 6.46
C ASN A 180 -24.20 -21.43 5.59
N GLY A 181 -24.59 -20.39 4.85
CA GLY A 181 -25.73 -20.44 3.95
C GLY A 181 -25.56 -21.45 2.80
N ILE A 182 -24.38 -21.53 2.19
CA ILE A 182 -24.12 -22.50 1.12
C ILE A 182 -24.11 -23.94 1.66
N ILE A 183 -23.46 -24.18 2.80
CA ILE A 183 -23.34 -25.52 3.38
C ILE A 183 -24.72 -26.06 3.78
N ARG A 184 -25.55 -25.23 4.41
CA ARG A 184 -26.87 -25.58 4.95
C ARG A 184 -28.04 -25.33 3.99
N LYS A 185 -27.78 -24.80 2.79
CA LYS A 185 -28.80 -24.33 1.84
C LYS A 185 -29.78 -23.33 2.48
N ASP A 186 -29.24 -22.37 3.24
CA ASP A 186 -30.00 -21.34 3.96
C ASP A 186 -29.75 -19.96 3.36
N ILE A 187 -30.81 -19.33 2.85
CA ILE A 187 -30.73 -18.05 2.15
C ILE A 187 -30.45 -16.88 3.11
N VAL A 188 -30.87 -16.98 4.37
CA VAL A 188 -30.74 -15.87 5.34
C VAL A 188 -29.28 -15.52 5.62
N PRO A 189 -28.42 -16.44 6.09
CA PRO A 189 -26.99 -16.14 6.29
C PRO A 189 -26.27 -15.91 4.95
N LEU A 190 -26.69 -16.54 3.84
CA LEU A 190 -26.09 -16.30 2.54
C LEU A 190 -26.26 -14.84 2.11
N GLN A 191 -27.49 -14.31 2.12
CA GLN A 191 -27.79 -12.92 1.76
C GLN A 191 -27.10 -11.96 2.72
N GLN A 192 -27.20 -12.21 4.04
CA GLN A 192 -26.55 -11.36 5.04
C GLN A 192 -25.02 -11.29 4.85
N GLY A 193 -24.39 -12.40 4.49
CA GLY A 193 -22.96 -12.44 4.17
C GLY A 193 -22.61 -11.56 2.97
N ILE A 194 -23.34 -11.70 1.86
CA ILE A 194 -23.10 -10.87 0.66
C ILE A 194 -23.35 -9.38 0.94
N ASP A 195 -24.42 -9.04 1.66
CA ASP A 195 -24.75 -7.66 2.01
C ASP A 195 -23.65 -7.03 2.88
N ASN A 196 -23.17 -7.75 3.90
CA ASN A 196 -22.11 -7.30 4.79
C ASN A 196 -20.77 -7.07 4.06
N MET A 197 -20.45 -7.87 3.03
CA MET A 197 -19.28 -7.62 2.18
C MET A 197 -19.49 -6.38 1.33
N SER A 198 -20.66 -6.30 0.68
CA SER A 198 -20.96 -5.29 -0.32
C SER A 198 -20.98 -3.86 0.27
N MET A 199 -21.44 -3.70 1.51
CA MET A 199 -21.47 -2.40 2.19
C MET A 199 -20.08 -1.85 2.53
N GLN A 200 -19.04 -2.69 2.59
CA GLN A 200 -17.67 -2.24 2.86
C GLN A 200 -17.04 -1.50 1.68
N LEU A 201 -17.63 -1.62 0.48
CA LEU A 201 -17.23 -0.87 -0.70
C LEU A 201 -17.81 0.55 -0.75
N ALA A 202 -18.67 0.95 0.19
CA ALA A 202 -19.25 2.29 0.17
C ALA A 202 -18.14 3.37 0.23
N VAL A 203 -18.16 4.29 -0.75
CA VAL A 203 -17.27 5.46 -0.76
C VAL A 203 -17.59 6.34 0.44
N LYS A 204 -16.56 6.64 1.23
CA LYS A 204 -16.70 7.25 2.55
C LYS A 204 -16.67 8.77 2.49
N SER A 205 -17.33 9.37 3.47
CA SER A 205 -17.21 10.80 3.78
C SER A 205 -15.82 11.14 4.29
N VAL A 206 -15.51 12.44 4.32
CA VAL A 206 -14.27 12.97 4.92
C VAL A 206 -14.12 12.43 6.35
N ASN A 207 -12.88 12.16 6.77
CA ASN A 207 -12.51 11.66 8.09
C ASN A 207 -13.11 10.29 8.46
N THR A 208 -13.48 9.47 7.47
CA THR A 208 -14.04 8.13 7.71
C THR A 208 -13.20 7.07 7.00
N GLU A 209 -12.87 5.99 7.70
CA GLU A 209 -12.09 4.86 7.19
C GLU A 209 -12.86 4.08 6.10
N GLY A 210 -12.13 3.59 5.10
CA GLY A 210 -12.61 2.78 3.99
C GLY A 210 -12.20 3.34 2.65
N VAL A 211 -13.00 3.05 1.62
CA VAL A 211 -12.80 3.52 0.25
C VAL A 211 -13.02 5.03 0.18
N GLN A 212 -12.02 5.77 -0.28
CA GLN A 212 -12.09 7.23 -0.41
C GLN A 212 -12.47 7.65 -1.83
N ARG A 213 -12.94 8.90 -1.97
CA ARG A 213 -13.34 9.47 -3.28
C ARG A 213 -12.21 9.51 -4.32
N ASP A 214 -10.96 9.61 -3.89
CA ASP A 214 -9.79 9.61 -4.76
C ASP A 214 -9.30 8.19 -5.12
N ASN A 215 -9.99 7.16 -4.62
CA ASN A 215 -9.68 5.73 -4.74
C ASN A 215 -8.49 5.26 -3.89
N SER A 216 -8.08 6.07 -2.91
CA SER A 216 -7.27 5.56 -1.80
C SER A 216 -8.12 4.71 -0.84
N TYR A 217 -7.48 3.81 -0.12
CA TYR A 217 -8.10 3.02 0.94
C TYR A 217 -7.43 3.33 2.27
N LEU A 218 -8.23 3.85 3.22
CA LEU A 218 -7.74 4.32 4.51
C LEU A 218 -8.28 3.48 5.66
N VAL A 219 -7.40 2.99 6.54
CA VAL A 219 -7.78 2.23 7.74
C VAL A 219 -6.92 2.63 8.93
N HIS A 220 -7.27 2.18 10.12
CA HIS A 220 -6.49 2.37 11.36
C HIS A 220 -6.22 3.86 11.68
N GLY A 221 -7.29 4.64 11.67
CA GLY A 221 -7.28 6.07 12.00
C GLY A 221 -7.03 7.00 10.81
N LEU A 222 -7.23 6.53 9.57
CA LEU A 222 -6.97 7.22 8.29
C LEU A 222 -5.53 7.09 7.75
N GLN A 223 -4.92 5.92 7.94
CA GLN A 223 -3.65 5.54 7.32
C GLN A 223 -3.88 4.99 5.91
N LEU A 224 -3.05 5.40 4.94
CA LEU A 224 -3.02 4.81 3.59
C LEU A 224 -2.61 3.32 3.65
N TYR A 225 -3.45 2.45 3.06
CA TYR A 225 -3.32 1.00 3.21
C TYR A 225 -3.88 0.21 2.02
N ASN A 226 -3.80 0.77 0.81
CA ASN A 226 -4.21 0.08 -0.43
C ASN A 226 -3.57 -1.31 -0.56
N SER A 227 -2.28 -1.43 -0.25
CA SER A 227 -1.62 -2.73 -0.07
C SER A 227 -1.66 -3.17 1.39
N GLY A 228 -1.91 -4.44 1.67
CA GLY A 228 -2.23 -4.93 3.01
C GLY A 228 -3.73 -5.00 3.23
N TYR A 229 -4.33 -4.21 4.14
CA TYR A 229 -5.78 -4.32 4.37
C TYR A 229 -6.64 -4.08 3.12
N GLY A 230 -6.24 -3.17 2.24
CA GLY A 230 -6.95 -2.92 0.97
C GLY A 230 -6.88 -4.13 0.03
N ASN A 231 -5.71 -4.75 -0.10
CA ASN A 231 -5.55 -5.94 -0.94
C ASN A 231 -6.40 -7.12 -0.44
N GLU A 232 -6.53 -7.28 0.87
CA GLU A 232 -7.32 -8.35 1.48
C GLU A 232 -8.82 -8.13 1.23
N LEU A 233 -9.29 -6.88 1.32
CA LEU A 233 -10.66 -6.51 0.96
C LEU A 233 -10.92 -6.79 -0.53
N ILE A 234 -10.01 -6.36 -1.42
CA ILE A 234 -10.13 -6.55 -2.87
C ILE A 234 -10.16 -8.04 -3.22
N LYS A 235 -9.22 -8.82 -2.67
CA LYS A 235 -9.09 -10.26 -2.90
C LYS A 235 -10.35 -11.00 -2.50
N GLU A 236 -10.89 -10.73 -1.31
CA GLU A 236 -12.06 -11.42 -0.79
C GLU A 236 -13.32 -11.03 -1.55
N ILE A 237 -13.60 -9.72 -1.74
CA ILE A 237 -14.83 -9.29 -2.42
C ILE A 237 -14.83 -9.67 -3.91
N SER A 238 -13.71 -9.52 -4.62
CA SER A 238 -13.63 -9.93 -6.04
C SER A 238 -13.93 -11.41 -6.23
N TYR A 239 -13.51 -12.25 -5.28
CA TYR A 239 -13.84 -13.67 -5.30
C TYR A 239 -15.35 -13.91 -5.15
N TYR A 240 -16.02 -13.27 -4.20
CA TYR A 240 -17.48 -13.48 -4.03
C TYR A 240 -18.31 -12.86 -5.16
N MET A 241 -17.86 -11.74 -5.75
CA MET A 241 -18.46 -11.23 -7.00
C MET A 241 -18.35 -12.26 -8.12
N TYR A 242 -17.18 -12.89 -8.28
CA TYR A 242 -16.99 -13.97 -9.24
C TYR A 242 -17.81 -15.23 -8.92
N LEU A 243 -17.85 -15.64 -7.65
CA LEU A 243 -18.55 -16.82 -7.15
C LEU A 243 -20.06 -16.74 -7.40
N THR A 244 -20.65 -15.55 -7.27
CA THR A 244 -22.09 -15.31 -7.39
C THR A 244 -22.55 -14.97 -8.82
N ARG A 245 -21.65 -15.02 -9.81
CA ARG A 245 -22.02 -14.75 -11.21
C ARG A 245 -23.13 -15.69 -11.70
N GLY A 246 -24.22 -15.13 -12.20
CA GLY A 246 -25.27 -15.87 -12.90
C GLY A 246 -26.16 -16.73 -12.00
N VAL A 247 -26.02 -16.66 -10.67
CA VAL A 247 -27.04 -17.17 -9.75
C VAL A 247 -28.09 -16.08 -9.50
N SER A 248 -29.31 -16.48 -9.15
CA SER A 248 -30.44 -15.59 -8.89
C SER A 248 -30.66 -15.28 -7.41
N LEU A 249 -30.12 -16.10 -6.51
CA LEU A 249 -30.31 -15.95 -5.05
C LEU A 249 -29.68 -14.68 -4.46
N VAL A 250 -28.46 -14.35 -4.88
CA VAL A 250 -27.65 -13.26 -4.31
C VAL A 250 -26.71 -12.69 -5.36
N GLY A 251 -26.21 -11.47 -5.15
CA GLY A 251 -25.22 -10.86 -6.04
C GLY A 251 -24.80 -9.47 -5.58
N PHE A 252 -24.02 -8.80 -6.43
CA PHE A 252 -23.54 -7.44 -6.20
C PHE A 252 -24.14 -6.50 -7.25
N SER A 253 -24.49 -5.28 -6.84
CA SER A 253 -24.99 -4.25 -7.75
C SER A 253 -23.88 -3.74 -8.68
N VAL A 254 -24.27 -3.19 -9.83
CA VAL A 254 -23.35 -2.53 -10.77
C VAL A 254 -22.50 -1.45 -10.09
N ALA A 255 -23.08 -0.69 -9.14
CA ALA A 255 -22.36 0.33 -8.40
C ALA A 255 -21.28 -0.26 -7.48
N GLN A 256 -21.54 -1.39 -6.83
CA GLN A 256 -20.56 -2.08 -5.99
C GLN A 256 -19.42 -2.66 -6.84
N VAL A 257 -19.74 -3.31 -7.97
CA VAL A 257 -18.74 -3.78 -8.93
C VAL A 257 -17.89 -2.61 -9.43
N ALA A 258 -18.51 -1.48 -9.78
CA ALA A 258 -17.80 -0.27 -10.23
C ALA A 258 -16.87 0.30 -9.15
N THR A 259 -17.24 0.26 -7.86
CA THR A 259 -16.34 0.71 -6.79
C THR A 259 -15.12 -0.19 -6.65
N LEU A 260 -15.28 -1.51 -6.72
CA LEU A 260 -14.13 -2.42 -6.70
C LEU A 260 -13.25 -2.26 -7.95
N SER A 261 -13.88 -2.08 -9.12
CA SER A 261 -13.20 -1.75 -10.38
C SER A 261 -12.38 -0.45 -10.26
N ASN A 262 -12.95 0.59 -9.65
CA ASN A 262 -12.27 1.86 -9.41
C ASN A 262 -11.12 1.74 -8.38
N LEU A 263 -11.27 0.96 -7.32
CA LEU A 263 -10.16 0.67 -6.39
C LEU A 263 -8.98 0.03 -7.12
N LEU A 264 -9.24 -0.91 -8.02
CA LEU A 264 -8.20 -1.55 -8.83
C LEU A 264 -7.58 -0.59 -9.86
N LEU A 265 -8.40 -0.05 -10.77
CA LEU A 265 -7.95 0.67 -11.97
C LEU A 265 -7.66 2.16 -11.74
N LYS A 266 -8.25 2.74 -10.70
CA LYS A 266 -8.03 4.14 -10.30
C LYS A 266 -7.29 4.24 -8.97
N GLY A 267 -7.19 3.19 -8.17
CA GLY A 267 -6.39 3.15 -6.94
C GLY A 267 -5.08 2.41 -7.15
N ASP A 268 -5.09 1.11 -6.86
CA ASP A 268 -3.93 0.22 -6.79
C ASP A 268 -3.05 0.25 -8.04
N GLN A 269 -3.65 0.31 -9.23
CA GLN A 269 -2.93 0.43 -10.51
C GLN A 269 -1.92 1.59 -10.52
N TRP A 270 -2.23 2.69 -9.82
CA TRP A 270 -1.33 3.83 -9.73
C TRP A 270 -0.19 3.60 -8.74
N MET A 271 -0.28 2.65 -7.81
CA MET A 271 0.64 2.42 -6.69
C MET A 271 1.57 1.21 -6.89
N ILE A 272 1.62 0.66 -8.11
CA ILE A 272 2.31 -0.60 -8.45
C ILE A 272 3.35 -0.36 -9.54
N GLN A 273 4.55 -0.93 -9.42
CA GLN A 273 5.47 -1.06 -10.55
C GLN A 273 5.86 -2.53 -10.72
N GLY A 274 5.43 -3.13 -11.83
CA GLY A 274 5.68 -4.54 -12.12
C GLY A 274 5.15 -5.45 -11.01
N GLY A 275 6.04 -6.27 -10.45
CA GLY A 275 5.72 -7.26 -9.40
C GLY A 275 5.46 -6.70 -8.00
N SER A 276 5.58 -5.38 -7.79
CA SER A 276 5.65 -4.79 -6.44
C SER A 276 4.76 -3.55 -6.28
N TYR A 277 4.17 -3.41 -5.09
CA TYR A 277 3.59 -2.16 -4.62
C TYR A 277 4.67 -1.20 -4.15
N ASP A 278 4.33 0.08 -4.15
CA ASP A 278 5.01 1.09 -3.35
C ASP A 278 5.06 0.67 -1.87
N PHE A 279 6.26 0.65 -1.28
CA PHE A 279 6.44 0.20 0.10
C PHE A 279 5.64 1.03 1.10
N SER A 280 5.39 2.31 0.79
CA SER A 280 4.72 3.27 1.68
C SER A 280 3.22 3.05 1.79
N VAL A 281 2.62 2.23 0.91
CA VAL A 281 1.17 1.95 0.92
C VAL A 281 0.83 0.59 1.53
N THR A 282 1.83 -0.09 2.12
CA THR A 282 1.69 -1.45 2.70
C THR A 282 1.41 -1.45 4.21
N GLY A 283 1.46 -0.29 4.85
CA GLY A 283 1.35 -0.17 6.30
C GLY A 283 2.45 -0.95 7.03
N ARG A 284 2.10 -1.62 8.14
CA ARG A 284 3.09 -2.40 8.92
C ARG A 284 3.62 -3.63 8.19
N ASN A 285 2.94 -4.05 7.11
CA ASN A 285 3.33 -5.22 6.32
C ASN A 285 4.68 -5.02 5.61
N ILE A 286 5.19 -3.78 5.50
CA ILE A 286 6.58 -3.50 5.07
C ILE A 286 7.62 -4.30 5.86
N SER A 287 7.30 -4.64 7.11
CA SER A 287 8.18 -5.41 8.01
C SER A 287 8.04 -6.93 7.88
N ARG A 288 7.23 -7.41 6.93
CA ARG A 288 7.06 -8.84 6.64
C ARG A 288 7.82 -9.20 5.38
N LYS A 289 8.67 -10.23 5.44
CA LYS A 289 9.37 -10.73 4.25
C LYS A 289 8.35 -11.19 3.19
N ASN A 290 8.63 -10.89 1.93
CA ASN A 290 7.83 -11.15 0.73
C ASN A 290 6.47 -10.41 0.64
N ASN A 291 6.15 -9.50 1.56
CA ASN A 291 4.95 -8.66 1.44
C ASN A 291 5.14 -7.52 0.43
N GLY A 292 4.02 -6.95 -0.01
CA GLY A 292 4.02 -5.91 -1.05
C GLY A 292 4.08 -6.45 -2.48
N SER A 293 3.97 -7.77 -2.68
CA SER A 293 3.88 -8.36 -4.02
C SER A 293 2.49 -8.17 -4.66
N THR A 294 2.45 -8.02 -5.98
CA THR A 294 1.22 -7.97 -6.79
C THR A 294 0.69 -9.35 -7.19
N GLY A 295 1.31 -10.45 -6.74
CA GLY A 295 0.97 -11.80 -7.18
C GLY A 295 -0.51 -12.18 -7.04
N TYR A 296 -1.20 -11.68 -6.01
CA TYR A 296 -2.63 -11.94 -5.83
C TYR A 296 -3.50 -11.34 -6.96
N LEU A 297 -3.05 -10.26 -7.60
CA LEU A 297 -3.77 -9.62 -8.70
C LEU A 297 -3.83 -10.53 -9.94
N LYS A 298 -2.87 -11.44 -10.12
CA LYS A 298 -2.92 -12.44 -11.20
C LYS A 298 -4.13 -13.37 -11.10
N MET A 299 -4.71 -13.51 -9.91
CA MET A 299 -5.97 -14.23 -9.69
C MET A 299 -7.18 -13.29 -9.72
N VAL A 300 -7.06 -12.07 -9.18
CA VAL A 300 -8.16 -11.11 -9.11
C VAL A 300 -8.55 -10.55 -10.48
N LEU A 301 -7.58 -10.19 -11.33
CA LEU A 301 -7.85 -9.51 -12.60
C LEU A 301 -8.62 -10.39 -13.59
N PRO A 302 -8.28 -11.68 -13.80
CA PRO A 302 -9.09 -12.57 -14.63
C PRO A 302 -10.52 -12.76 -14.11
N ARG A 303 -10.70 -12.79 -12.78
CA ARG A 303 -12.04 -12.82 -12.17
C ARG A 303 -12.82 -11.55 -12.50
N MET A 304 -12.18 -10.39 -12.40
CA MET A 304 -12.79 -9.11 -12.71
C MET A 304 -13.13 -8.94 -14.19
N GLN A 305 -12.37 -9.53 -15.12
CA GLN A 305 -12.75 -9.58 -16.55
C GLN A 305 -14.09 -10.31 -16.78
N LEU A 306 -14.41 -11.29 -15.93
CA LEU A 306 -15.67 -12.05 -16.01
C LEU A 306 -16.82 -11.39 -15.23
N VAL A 307 -16.51 -10.50 -14.28
CA VAL A 307 -17.49 -9.78 -13.44
C VAL A 307 -17.85 -8.42 -14.06
N ASP A 308 -16.85 -7.65 -14.46
CA ASP A 308 -16.96 -6.32 -15.09
C ASP A 308 -16.41 -6.41 -16.52
N THR A 309 -17.21 -6.99 -17.42
CA THR A 309 -16.80 -7.24 -18.81
C THR A 309 -16.47 -5.95 -19.57
N ALA A 310 -17.06 -4.81 -19.18
CA ALA A 310 -16.78 -3.49 -19.75
C ALA A 310 -15.34 -3.02 -19.46
N GLY A 311 -14.74 -3.46 -18.34
CA GLY A 311 -13.37 -3.14 -17.93
C GLY A 311 -12.31 -4.14 -18.42
N SER A 312 -12.68 -5.14 -19.23
CA SER A 312 -11.79 -6.29 -19.53
C SER A 312 -10.43 -5.90 -20.11
N ILE A 313 -10.39 -4.90 -20.98
CA ILE A 313 -9.16 -4.41 -21.61
C ILE A 313 -8.25 -3.75 -20.57
N GLN A 314 -8.81 -2.99 -19.63
CA GLN A 314 -8.07 -2.30 -18.59
C GLN A 314 -7.50 -3.30 -17.58
N TYR A 315 -8.27 -4.33 -17.21
CA TYR A 315 -7.75 -5.42 -16.38
C TYR A 315 -6.64 -6.20 -17.08
N GLN A 316 -6.76 -6.45 -18.39
CA GLN A 316 -5.71 -7.10 -19.16
C GLN A 316 -4.43 -6.25 -19.16
N LYS A 317 -4.53 -4.94 -19.41
CA LYS A 317 -3.38 -4.03 -19.36
C LYS A 317 -2.70 -4.04 -17.98
N LEU A 318 -3.47 -4.08 -16.89
CA LEU A 318 -2.91 -4.19 -15.56
C LEU A 318 -2.26 -5.56 -15.32
N LEU A 319 -2.85 -6.64 -15.84
CA LEU A 319 -2.28 -7.99 -15.77
C LEU A 319 -0.95 -8.09 -16.54
N ASP A 320 -0.89 -7.49 -17.72
CA ASP A 320 0.32 -7.41 -18.55
C ASP A 320 1.41 -6.63 -17.80
N HIS A 321 1.05 -5.48 -17.20
CA HIS A 321 1.98 -4.68 -16.40
C HIS A 321 2.59 -5.43 -15.21
N ILE A 322 1.78 -6.14 -14.42
CA ILE A 322 2.28 -6.88 -13.25
C ILE A 322 3.00 -8.18 -13.62
N SER A 323 2.86 -8.63 -14.87
CA SER A 323 3.54 -9.81 -15.40
C SER A 323 4.86 -9.44 -16.09
N ASP A 324 5.07 -8.17 -16.40
CA ASP A 324 6.30 -7.64 -16.96
C ASP A 324 7.34 -7.37 -15.86
N GLU A 325 8.35 -8.24 -15.77
CA GLU A 325 9.43 -8.11 -14.80
C GLU A 325 10.41 -6.97 -15.08
N THR A 326 10.41 -6.39 -16.29
CA THR A 326 11.29 -5.25 -16.63
C THR A 326 10.64 -3.92 -16.27
N GLY A 327 9.30 -3.89 -16.08
CA GLY A 327 8.54 -2.67 -15.82
C GLY A 327 8.28 -1.81 -17.07
N ALA A 328 8.51 -2.35 -18.27
CA ALA A 328 8.43 -1.64 -19.56
C ALA A 328 7.01 -1.48 -20.11
N THR A 329 6.06 -2.22 -19.56
CA THR A 329 4.66 -2.24 -20.00
C THR A 329 3.80 -1.54 -18.95
N PRO A 330 3.83 -0.20 -18.83
CA PRO A 330 3.01 0.51 -17.85
C PRO A 330 1.53 0.39 -18.20
N SER A 331 0.71 0.09 -17.21
CA SER A 331 -0.75 0.02 -17.40
C SER A 331 -1.43 1.40 -17.38
N VAL A 332 -0.76 2.41 -16.79
CA VAL A 332 -1.13 3.83 -16.75
C VAL A 332 0.12 4.71 -16.77
N LEU A 333 -0.03 5.92 -17.29
CA LEU A 333 0.99 6.97 -17.39
C LEU A 333 0.44 8.29 -16.86
N GLY A 334 1.33 9.19 -16.45
CA GLY A 334 1.01 10.52 -15.97
C GLY A 334 1.16 10.65 -14.46
N ASN A 335 0.47 11.63 -13.88
CA ASN A 335 0.54 11.96 -12.47
C ASN A 335 -0.82 11.83 -11.80
N LYS A 336 -0.83 11.40 -10.54
CA LYS A 336 -2.04 11.36 -9.72
C LYS A 336 -1.76 11.75 -8.27
N TYR A 337 -2.54 12.69 -7.76
CA TYR A 337 -2.58 13.03 -6.35
C TYR A 337 -3.80 12.41 -5.64
N PHE A 338 -3.54 11.65 -4.59
CA PHE A 338 -4.53 11.09 -3.67
C PHE A 338 -4.74 12.05 -2.50
N PHE A 339 -5.57 13.07 -2.72
CA PHE A 339 -5.82 14.17 -1.79
C PHE A 339 -6.49 13.78 -0.46
N ARG A 340 -6.95 12.54 -0.30
CA ARG A 340 -7.42 11.99 0.99
C ARG A 340 -6.33 11.25 1.75
N ALA A 341 -5.24 10.87 1.07
CA ALA A 341 -4.20 10.00 1.61
C ALA A 341 -2.84 10.68 1.82
N ASP A 342 -2.72 11.97 1.46
CA ASP A 342 -1.45 12.72 1.43
C ASP A 342 -0.37 11.95 0.65
N PHE A 343 -0.73 11.49 -0.55
CA PHE A 343 0.12 10.63 -1.38
C PHE A 343 0.04 11.02 -2.85
N MET A 344 1.17 11.05 -3.53
CA MET A 344 1.24 11.30 -4.98
C MET A 344 1.99 10.18 -5.67
N THR A 345 1.54 9.84 -6.88
CA THR A 345 2.21 8.89 -7.78
C THR A 345 2.48 9.57 -9.11
N HIS A 346 3.64 9.28 -9.69
CA HIS A 346 4.04 9.73 -11.01
C HIS A 346 4.57 8.55 -11.83
N ARG A 347 4.15 8.48 -13.08
CA ARG A 347 4.40 7.33 -13.95
C ARG A 347 4.80 7.76 -15.35
N ALA A 348 5.91 7.22 -15.81
CA ALA A 348 6.35 7.29 -17.19
C ALA A 348 6.74 5.88 -17.66
N PRO A 349 7.04 5.64 -18.96
CA PRO A 349 7.58 4.36 -19.39
C PRO A 349 8.80 3.96 -18.54
N ASN A 350 8.80 2.74 -17.99
CA ASN A 350 9.82 2.23 -17.06
C ASN A 350 9.99 3.04 -15.76
N LEU A 351 9.05 3.89 -15.36
CA LEU A 351 9.23 4.77 -14.20
C LEU A 351 7.97 4.82 -13.33
N TYR A 352 8.19 4.59 -12.05
CA TYR A 352 7.27 4.89 -10.97
C TYR A 352 7.98 5.73 -9.90
N ILE A 353 7.33 6.84 -9.51
CA ILE A 353 7.71 7.63 -8.34
C ILE A 353 6.50 7.76 -7.43
N GLY A 354 6.63 7.36 -6.17
CA GLY A 354 5.65 7.63 -5.11
C GLY A 354 6.19 8.62 -4.11
N VAL A 355 5.34 9.51 -3.59
CA VAL A 355 5.68 10.48 -2.54
C VAL A 355 4.69 10.34 -1.40
N LYS A 356 5.14 9.77 -0.28
CA LYS A 356 4.36 9.58 0.95
C LYS A 356 4.55 10.74 1.91
N MET A 357 3.44 11.41 2.22
CA MET A 357 3.37 12.44 3.24
C MET A 357 2.32 12.04 4.29
N THR A 358 2.23 12.86 5.33
CA THR A 358 1.17 12.83 6.33
C THR A 358 0.83 14.24 6.75
N SER A 359 -0.35 14.44 7.34
CA SER A 359 -0.80 15.72 7.89
C SER A 359 -1.65 15.46 9.13
N LYS A 360 -2.20 16.52 9.73
CA LYS A 360 -3.22 16.38 10.77
C LYS A 360 -4.44 15.54 10.34
N ARG A 361 -4.69 15.41 9.02
CA ARG A 361 -5.84 14.69 8.44
C ARG A 361 -5.63 13.19 8.30
N THR A 362 -4.38 12.75 8.13
CA THR A 362 -4.03 11.34 7.88
C THR A 362 -3.29 10.74 9.08
N ARG A 363 -2.91 9.47 9.00
CA ARG A 363 -2.02 8.83 9.98
C ARG A 363 -0.75 8.35 9.32
N GLY A 364 0.34 8.40 10.07
CA GLY A 364 1.59 7.74 9.71
C GLY A 364 1.48 6.23 9.79
N THR A 365 2.52 5.56 9.29
CA THR A 365 2.62 4.11 9.24
C THR A 365 2.71 3.51 10.64
N GLU A 366 1.72 2.70 10.99
CA GLU A 366 1.61 2.06 12.31
C GLU A 366 2.73 1.06 12.62
N ALA A 367 3.07 0.97 13.89
CA ALA A 367 3.58 -0.24 14.53
C ALA A 367 2.46 -0.87 15.36
N MET A 368 2.30 -2.18 15.23
CA MET A 368 1.27 -2.95 15.92
C MET A 368 1.69 -4.42 15.98
N ASN A 369 1.30 -5.15 17.02
CA ASN A 369 1.60 -6.59 17.19
C ASN A 369 3.10 -6.91 17.07
N SER A 370 3.94 -6.00 17.56
CA SER A 370 5.41 -6.08 17.44
C SER A 370 5.93 -6.14 15.99
N GLU A 371 5.18 -5.55 15.06
CA GLU A 371 5.55 -5.35 13.66
C GLU A 371 5.87 -3.87 13.39
N ASN A 372 6.73 -3.62 12.40
CA ASN A 372 7.12 -2.30 11.91
C ASN A 372 7.77 -1.37 12.95
N LEU A 373 8.62 -1.94 13.80
CA LEU A 373 9.13 -1.29 15.01
C LEU A 373 10.04 -0.08 14.77
N LEU A 374 10.62 0.09 13.57
CA LEU A 374 11.63 1.12 13.31
C LEU A 374 11.20 2.21 12.32
N ALA A 375 9.98 2.15 11.76
CA ALA A 375 9.54 3.00 10.65
C ALA A 375 9.01 4.38 11.06
N ASN A 376 9.53 4.96 12.15
CA ASN A 376 9.03 6.20 12.73
C ASN A 376 9.08 7.40 11.78
N TRP A 377 10.12 7.49 10.97
CA TRP A 377 10.35 8.60 10.05
C TRP A 377 9.69 8.42 8.67
N LEU A 378 9.20 7.21 8.36
CA LEU A 378 8.62 6.83 7.06
C LEU A 378 7.53 7.78 6.53
N PRO A 379 6.62 8.34 7.34
CA PRO A 379 5.49 9.10 6.82
C PRO A 379 5.81 10.55 6.43
N PHE A 380 7.06 10.98 6.58
CA PHE A 380 7.47 12.39 6.51
C PHE A 380 8.23 12.73 5.22
N GLY A 381 7.58 12.47 4.08
CA GLY A 381 8.11 12.80 2.75
C GLY A 381 8.94 11.68 2.13
N ALA A 382 8.62 10.42 2.42
CA ALA A 382 9.34 9.29 1.82
C ALA A 382 9.06 9.19 0.31
N THR A 383 10.09 8.92 -0.47
CA THR A 383 10.01 8.78 -1.93
C THR A 383 10.34 7.36 -2.38
N THR A 384 9.44 6.73 -3.13
CA THR A 384 9.66 5.40 -3.71
C THR A 384 10.01 5.55 -5.18
N ILE A 385 11.24 5.21 -5.59
CA ILE A 385 11.72 5.36 -6.98
C ILE A 385 11.94 3.98 -7.59
N MET A 386 11.03 3.53 -8.46
CA MET A 386 11.09 2.19 -9.07
C MET A 386 11.10 2.28 -10.59
N ARG A 387 11.94 1.45 -11.21
CA ARG A 387 11.97 1.24 -12.66
C ARG A 387 11.43 -0.14 -12.99
N THR A 388 11.94 -1.17 -12.29
CA THR A 388 11.49 -2.56 -12.48
C THR A 388 10.56 -3.05 -11.36
N GLY A 389 10.48 -2.31 -10.25
CA GLY A 389 9.75 -2.74 -9.04
C GLY A 389 10.58 -3.62 -8.09
N LYS A 390 11.85 -3.86 -8.39
CA LYS A 390 12.75 -4.74 -7.60
C LYS A 390 13.76 -3.96 -6.76
N GLU A 391 13.73 -2.63 -6.82
CA GLU A 391 14.71 -1.73 -6.19
C GLU A 391 14.68 -1.79 -4.65
N TYR A 392 13.51 -2.08 -4.08
CA TYR A 392 13.29 -2.14 -2.62
C TYR A 392 12.63 -3.44 -2.14
N PHE A 393 12.11 -4.28 -3.03
CA PHE A 393 11.37 -5.48 -2.63
C PHE A 393 12.26 -6.42 -1.83
N ASN A 394 11.86 -6.77 -0.59
CA ASN A 394 12.64 -7.57 0.37
C ASN A 394 13.95 -6.96 0.89
N ILE A 395 14.09 -5.63 0.86
CA ILE A 395 15.30 -4.98 1.38
C ILE A 395 15.21 -4.56 2.87
N PHE A 396 13.99 -4.45 3.40
CA PHE A 396 13.69 -3.68 4.62
C PHE A 396 14.32 -4.24 5.91
N GLY A 397 14.54 -5.55 5.98
CA GLY A 397 15.28 -6.17 7.10
C GLY A 397 16.72 -5.68 7.20
N ALA A 398 17.30 -5.20 6.09
CA ALA A 398 18.65 -4.66 6.04
C ALA A 398 18.69 -3.12 5.95
N TRP A 399 17.56 -2.41 6.04
CA TRP A 399 17.54 -0.95 5.93
C TRP A 399 18.12 -0.24 7.16
N ASP A 400 18.76 0.90 6.90
CA ASP A 400 19.00 1.95 7.88
C ASP A 400 17.75 2.83 7.95
N TRP A 401 16.93 2.61 8.98
CA TRP A 401 15.65 3.30 9.17
C TRP A 401 15.78 4.78 9.55
N THR A 402 17.01 5.27 9.73
CA THR A 402 17.29 6.72 9.85
C THR A 402 17.52 7.39 8.49
N LYS A 403 17.55 6.60 7.40
CA LYS A 403 17.84 7.02 6.03
C LYS A 403 16.79 6.55 5.04
N ILE A 404 15.52 6.77 5.37
CA ILE A 404 14.42 6.42 4.47
C ILE A 404 14.49 7.34 3.25
N PRO A 405 14.44 6.81 2.01
CA PRO A 405 14.48 7.62 0.79
C PRO A 405 13.51 8.80 0.83
N GLY A 406 13.96 10.01 0.48
CA GLY A 406 13.18 11.25 0.46
C GLY A 406 13.05 11.99 1.79
N VAL A 407 13.24 11.29 2.93
CA VAL A 407 12.97 11.85 4.26
C VAL A 407 14.10 12.79 4.71
N THR A 408 13.71 13.85 5.43
CA THR A 408 14.60 14.75 6.15
C THR A 408 14.39 14.56 7.66
N ASN A 409 15.41 14.09 8.39
CA ASN A 409 15.31 13.80 9.82
C ASN A 409 16.68 13.83 10.51
N PRO A 410 16.73 14.07 11.84
CA PRO A 410 17.89 13.72 12.66
C PRO A 410 18.22 12.24 12.49
N SER A 411 19.51 11.91 12.27
CA SER A 411 19.99 10.55 12.05
C SER A 411 20.04 9.73 13.35
N VAL A 412 18.90 9.65 14.03
CA VAL A 412 18.70 8.91 15.27
C VAL A 412 17.65 7.84 15.04
N LEU A 413 17.99 6.61 15.44
CA LEU A 413 17.04 5.51 15.44
C LEU A 413 16.11 5.69 16.63
N VAL A 414 14.82 5.75 16.32
CA VAL A 414 13.78 5.86 17.32
C VAL A 414 12.82 4.70 17.14
N PRO A 415 12.85 3.66 18.00
CA PRO A 415 11.92 2.55 17.90
C PRO A 415 10.53 2.90 18.45
N PHE A 416 9.49 2.30 17.88
CA PHE A 416 8.18 2.26 18.50
C PHE A 416 8.20 1.34 19.74
N PRO A 417 7.39 1.64 20.77
CA PRO A 417 7.23 0.74 21.92
C PRO A 417 6.67 -0.61 21.48
N GLU A 418 7.36 -1.68 21.88
CA GLU A 418 6.97 -3.06 21.58
C GLU A 418 5.62 -3.42 22.23
N GLY A 419 4.84 -4.29 21.58
CA GLY A 419 3.53 -4.73 22.07
C GLY A 419 2.42 -3.68 22.07
N LYS A 420 2.67 -2.44 21.63
CA LYS A 420 1.66 -1.38 21.53
C LYS A 420 1.26 -1.11 20.08
N THR A 421 0.02 -0.66 19.90
CA THR A 421 -0.45 -0.09 18.63
C THR A 421 -0.20 1.41 18.66
N THR A 422 0.61 1.93 17.74
CA THR A 422 0.94 3.36 17.69
C THR A 422 1.40 3.77 16.30
N ASN A 423 1.37 5.05 16.01
CA ASN A 423 1.94 5.67 14.82
C ASN A 423 2.43 7.07 15.18
N ASN A 424 3.31 7.63 14.34
CA ASN A 424 3.70 9.03 14.43
C ASN A 424 3.11 9.80 13.25
N THR A 425 2.48 10.93 13.58
CA THR A 425 1.77 11.78 12.61
C THR A 425 2.14 13.22 12.90
N GLN A 426 2.46 13.99 11.87
CA GLN A 426 2.73 15.42 12.04
C GLN A 426 1.45 16.22 12.22
N LYS A 427 1.56 17.39 12.86
CA LYS A 427 0.39 18.19 13.28
C LYS A 427 0.05 19.35 12.35
N THR A 428 0.81 19.55 11.27
CA THR A 428 0.59 20.61 10.28
C THR A 428 -0.58 20.28 9.37
N THR A 429 -1.21 21.34 8.81
CA THR A 429 -2.30 21.22 7.85
C THR A 429 -1.84 21.44 6.41
N PHE A 430 -0.77 22.23 6.19
CA PHE A 430 -0.26 22.51 4.85
C PHE A 430 0.56 21.33 4.33
N VAL A 431 -0.15 20.33 3.81
CA VAL A 431 0.42 19.14 3.18
C VAL A 431 -0.50 18.81 2.02
N GLY A 432 0.04 18.71 0.82
CA GLY A 432 -0.81 18.73 -0.35
C GLY A 432 -0.10 18.36 -1.64
N GLY A 433 -0.89 18.30 -2.69
CA GLY A 433 -0.38 18.25 -4.05
C GLY A 433 -1.35 18.83 -5.05
N VAL A 434 -0.83 19.22 -6.21
CA VAL A 434 -1.61 19.55 -7.40
C VAL A 434 -1.20 18.59 -8.51
N SER A 435 -2.17 18.17 -9.32
CA SER A 435 -1.96 17.29 -10.46
C SER A 435 -2.87 17.71 -11.60
N ASP A 436 -2.34 17.78 -12.82
CA ASP A 436 -3.14 17.98 -14.04
C ASP A 436 -3.41 16.66 -14.79
N GLY A 437 -3.04 15.53 -14.19
CA GLY A 437 -3.10 14.20 -14.78
C GLY A 437 -1.82 13.78 -15.52
N ILE A 438 -0.93 14.73 -15.84
CA ILE A 438 0.35 14.47 -16.55
C ILE A 438 1.52 14.79 -15.62
N TYR A 439 1.51 15.97 -15.00
CA TYR A 439 2.52 16.47 -14.08
C TYR A 439 1.91 16.74 -12.71
N GLY A 440 2.78 16.81 -11.70
CA GLY A 440 2.33 17.11 -10.35
C GLY A 440 3.38 17.78 -9.50
N VAL A 441 2.90 18.44 -8.45
CA VAL A 441 3.74 19.08 -7.42
C VAL A 441 3.19 18.71 -6.06
N THR A 442 4.06 18.25 -5.15
CA THR A 442 3.72 18.09 -3.73
C THR A 442 4.37 19.18 -2.91
N GLY A 443 3.70 19.61 -1.84
CA GLY A 443 4.26 20.50 -0.82
C GLY A 443 3.92 19.98 0.56
N MET A 444 4.90 19.99 1.47
CA MET A 444 4.75 19.58 2.86
C MET A 444 5.43 20.60 3.77
N ASP A 445 4.65 21.17 4.68
CA ASP A 445 5.15 21.85 5.86
C ASP A 445 5.44 20.78 6.93
N LEU A 446 6.71 20.38 7.02
CA LEU A 446 7.18 19.36 7.95
C LEU A 446 7.33 19.99 9.33
N SER A 447 6.67 19.43 10.33
CA SER A 447 6.91 19.74 11.74
C SER A 447 6.62 18.52 12.60
N VAL A 448 7.68 17.89 13.09
CA VAL A 448 7.62 16.64 13.84
C VAL A 448 8.43 16.78 15.11
N VAL A 449 7.87 16.26 16.21
CA VAL A 449 8.58 16.02 17.46
C VAL A 449 8.28 14.59 17.86
N ILE A 450 9.32 13.78 17.96
CA ILE A 450 9.25 12.39 18.38
C ILE A 450 9.92 12.30 19.75
N ASP A 451 9.16 11.87 20.77
CA ASP A 451 9.65 11.70 22.14
C ASP A 451 9.22 10.35 22.75
N PRO A 452 9.85 9.23 22.35
CA PRO A 452 9.76 8.01 23.11
C PRO A 452 10.88 8.04 24.14
N THR A 453 10.48 7.88 25.40
CA THR A 453 11.39 7.58 26.50
C THR A 453 12.40 8.70 26.85
N GLY A 454 12.11 9.96 26.51
CA GLY A 454 12.91 11.14 26.89
C GLY A 454 13.96 11.58 25.86
N ILE A 455 13.97 10.98 24.66
CA ILE A 455 14.75 11.45 23.52
C ILE A 455 13.83 12.30 22.64
N ILE A 456 13.91 13.62 22.76
CA ILE A 456 13.16 14.55 21.92
C ILE A 456 13.95 14.75 20.62
N ALA A 457 13.52 14.08 19.54
CA ALA A 457 14.03 14.30 18.20
C ALA A 457 13.01 15.14 17.41
N ASP A 458 13.37 16.37 17.07
CA ASP A 458 12.52 17.32 16.36
C ASP A 458 13.06 17.64 14.96
N ILE A 459 12.16 18.06 14.08
CA ILE A 459 12.50 18.55 12.75
C ILE A 459 11.40 19.47 12.22
N THR A 460 11.78 20.60 11.65
CA THR A 460 10.93 21.45 10.81
C THR A 460 11.57 21.65 9.43
N ALA A 461 10.77 21.69 8.37
CA ALA A 461 11.23 22.01 7.01
C ALA A 461 10.07 22.28 6.06
N GLN A 462 10.30 23.03 4.99
CA GLN A 462 9.43 23.05 3.81
C GLN A 462 10.01 22.12 2.75
N LYS A 463 9.26 21.07 2.41
CA LYS A 463 9.66 20.06 1.42
C LYS A 463 8.71 20.09 0.22
N ALA A 464 9.26 20.22 -0.98
CA ALA A 464 8.50 20.14 -2.22
C ALA A 464 9.13 19.18 -3.21
N ASN A 465 8.28 18.49 -3.98
CA ASN A 465 8.69 17.63 -5.10
C ASN A 465 7.92 18.06 -6.34
N PHE A 466 8.63 18.25 -7.46
CA PHE A 466 8.07 18.63 -8.74
C PHE A 466 8.30 17.48 -9.71
N LEU A 467 7.22 16.84 -10.15
CA LEU A 467 7.24 15.63 -10.96
C LEU A 467 6.78 16.01 -12.37
N PHE A 468 7.75 16.17 -13.27
CA PHE A 468 7.52 16.53 -14.67
C PHE A 468 7.60 15.30 -15.57
N ASN A 469 8.46 15.25 -16.59
CA ASN A 469 8.52 14.09 -17.48
C ASN A 469 9.12 12.86 -16.77
N ASN A 470 10.43 12.67 -16.94
CA ASN A 470 11.18 11.52 -16.43
C ASN A 470 12.05 11.91 -15.23
N GLU A 471 11.63 12.95 -14.51
CA GLU A 471 12.44 13.58 -13.47
C GLU A 471 11.59 14.01 -12.29
N MET A 472 12.21 13.97 -11.12
CA MET A 472 11.68 14.55 -9.89
C MET A 472 12.68 15.57 -9.38
N ILE A 473 12.25 16.82 -9.24
CA ILE A 473 13.03 17.88 -8.64
C ILE A 473 12.60 18.00 -7.18
N CYS A 474 13.56 17.97 -6.27
CA CYS A 474 13.33 17.99 -4.84
C CYS A 474 13.93 19.26 -4.24
N LEU A 475 13.08 20.06 -3.60
CA LEU A 475 13.48 21.25 -2.86
C LEU A 475 13.23 21.06 -1.36
N GLY A 476 14.13 21.60 -0.56
CA GLY A 476 14.04 21.71 0.89
C GLY A 476 14.49 23.09 1.35
N ALA A 477 13.74 23.72 2.23
CA ALA A 477 14.07 25.01 2.86
C ALA A 477 13.65 24.99 4.35
N GLY A 478 14.14 25.94 5.14
CA GLY A 478 13.73 26.07 6.55
C GLY A 478 14.12 24.89 7.43
N ILE A 479 15.10 24.07 7.02
CA ILE A 479 15.47 22.83 7.73
C ILE A 479 16.10 23.21 9.06
N SER A 480 15.38 22.92 10.14
CA SER A 480 15.81 23.22 11.50
C SER A 480 15.49 22.09 12.46
N SER A 481 16.38 21.84 13.42
CA SER A 481 16.22 20.82 14.45
C SER A 481 17.01 21.23 15.69
N SER A 482 16.49 20.99 16.89
CA SER A 482 17.24 21.16 18.14
C SER A 482 18.05 19.92 18.56
N TYR A 483 17.94 18.82 17.81
CA TYR A 483 18.64 17.58 18.12
C TYR A 483 20.17 17.68 17.88
N SER A 484 20.95 17.62 18.96
CA SER A 484 22.41 17.80 18.96
C SER A 484 23.24 16.52 18.90
N LYS A 485 22.64 15.36 19.14
CA LYS A 485 23.38 14.09 19.28
C LYS A 485 23.73 13.44 17.93
N ALA A 486 23.04 13.78 16.85
CA ALA A 486 23.29 13.26 15.51
C ALA A 486 22.98 14.32 14.45
N PRO A 487 23.61 14.25 13.25
CA PRO A 487 23.31 15.19 12.19
C PRO A 487 21.89 15.00 11.64
N THR A 488 21.27 16.09 11.24
CA THR A 488 20.08 16.08 10.40
C THR A 488 20.50 15.77 8.97
N THR A 489 19.79 14.86 8.31
CA THR A 489 20.13 14.44 6.95
C THR A 489 18.91 14.50 6.05
N THR A 490 19.14 14.60 4.73
CA THR A 490 18.11 14.33 3.72
C THR A 490 18.59 13.17 2.87
N THR A 491 17.84 12.07 2.87
CA THR A 491 18.22 10.89 2.09
C THR A 491 17.64 11.00 0.69
N LEU A 492 18.47 10.83 -0.34
CA LEU A 492 18.03 10.80 -1.74
C LEU A 492 17.52 9.41 -2.11
N ASN A 493 18.27 8.37 -1.75
CA ASN A 493 17.84 6.98 -1.97
C ASN A 493 18.53 5.98 -1.02
N GLN A 494 17.91 4.80 -0.86
CA GLN A 494 18.42 3.62 -0.16
C GLN A 494 17.83 2.36 -0.82
N SER A 495 18.46 1.90 -1.90
CA SER A 495 18.03 0.76 -2.73
C SER A 495 19.08 -0.36 -2.75
N TYR A 496 18.78 -1.47 -3.43
CA TYR A 496 19.81 -2.47 -3.71
C TYR A 496 20.94 -1.88 -4.55
N LEU A 497 22.19 -2.16 -4.18
CA LEU A 497 23.34 -1.86 -5.02
C LEU A 497 23.37 -2.82 -6.21
N LYS A 498 23.10 -2.29 -7.41
CA LYS A 498 23.34 -2.99 -8.68
C LYS A 498 24.35 -2.25 -9.55
N GLY A 499 25.32 -2.99 -10.09
CA GLY A 499 26.36 -2.44 -10.95
C GLY A 499 27.30 -1.48 -10.22
N ASP A 500 27.99 -0.67 -11.02
CA ASP A 500 28.90 0.37 -10.53
C ASP A 500 28.14 1.65 -10.19
N VAL A 501 28.75 2.45 -9.32
CA VAL A 501 28.29 3.79 -8.99
C VAL A 501 29.31 4.77 -9.53
N LEU A 502 28.84 5.77 -10.26
CA LEU A 502 29.69 6.80 -10.84
C LEU A 502 29.45 8.13 -10.13
N VAL A 503 30.53 8.83 -9.78
CA VAL A 503 30.52 10.21 -9.29
C VAL A 503 31.21 11.06 -10.34
N ASN A 504 30.50 12.02 -10.93
CA ASN A 504 30.99 12.81 -12.06
C ASN A 504 31.65 11.92 -13.13
N GLU A 505 30.93 10.88 -13.59
CA GLU A 505 31.36 9.85 -14.56
C GLU A 505 32.47 8.88 -14.11
N ASN A 506 33.09 9.12 -12.96
CA ASN A 506 34.16 8.26 -12.46
C ASN A 506 33.59 7.17 -11.55
N ALA A 507 33.92 5.92 -11.84
CA ALA A 507 33.56 4.80 -10.98
C ALA A 507 34.23 4.94 -9.61
N VAL A 508 33.46 4.72 -8.54
CA VAL A 508 33.96 4.84 -7.18
C VAL A 508 34.02 3.49 -6.45
N PRO A 509 34.92 3.31 -5.48
CA PRO A 509 35.01 2.08 -4.71
C PRO A 509 33.72 1.76 -3.96
N LYS A 510 33.47 0.45 -3.75
CA LYS A 510 32.35 -0.06 -2.96
C LYS A 510 32.63 0.10 -1.46
N GLN A 511 32.31 1.27 -0.91
CA GLN A 511 32.55 1.61 0.49
C GLN A 511 31.61 2.72 0.98
N GLU A 512 31.74 3.09 2.25
CA GLU A 512 31.11 4.30 2.79
C GLU A 512 32.09 5.47 2.69
N SER A 513 31.68 6.58 2.06
CA SER A 513 32.56 7.71 1.80
C SER A 513 31.79 9.02 1.66
N THR A 514 32.52 10.12 1.88
CA THR A 514 32.09 11.49 1.56
C THR A 514 32.72 11.88 0.23
N TYR A 515 31.92 12.44 -0.67
CA TYR A 515 32.40 12.99 -1.94
C TYR A 515 32.08 14.49 -1.97
N ASN A 516 33.07 15.30 -2.29
CA ASN A 516 32.94 16.76 -2.44
C ASN A 516 32.81 17.12 -3.92
N ASP A 517 32.36 18.34 -4.19
CA ASP A 517 32.25 18.89 -5.55
C ASP A 517 31.46 17.99 -6.51
N VAL A 518 30.43 17.32 -5.99
CA VAL A 518 29.62 16.39 -6.78
C VAL A 518 28.60 17.17 -7.59
N LYS A 519 28.66 16.99 -8.91
CA LYS A 519 27.69 17.52 -9.87
C LYS A 519 26.63 16.48 -10.21
N SER A 520 27.04 15.23 -10.39
CA SER A 520 26.14 14.13 -10.69
C SER A 520 26.60 12.80 -10.10
N ILE A 521 25.63 11.97 -9.72
CA ILE A 521 25.81 10.56 -9.37
C ILE A 521 24.97 9.72 -10.31
N TYR A 522 25.50 8.58 -10.72
CA TYR A 522 24.75 7.58 -11.48
C TYR A 522 24.82 6.23 -10.76
N HIS A 523 23.66 5.58 -10.62
CA HIS A 523 23.54 4.23 -10.07
C HIS A 523 22.29 3.54 -10.63
N ASP A 524 22.41 2.27 -11.06
CA ASP A 524 21.29 1.44 -11.52
C ASP A 524 20.33 2.18 -12.46
N ASN A 525 20.89 2.76 -13.53
CA ASN A 525 20.18 3.53 -14.57
C ASN A 525 19.29 4.65 -13.99
N THR A 526 19.78 5.27 -12.91
CA THR A 526 19.17 6.42 -12.24
C THR A 526 20.26 7.46 -11.99
N GLY A 527 20.05 8.65 -12.54
CA GLY A 527 20.88 9.82 -12.27
C GLY A 527 20.40 10.60 -11.05
N TYR A 528 21.33 11.21 -10.33
CA TYR A 528 21.08 12.20 -9.29
C TYR A 528 21.94 13.42 -9.62
N VAL A 529 21.32 14.57 -9.84
CA VAL A 529 22.01 15.79 -10.29
C VAL A 529 21.83 16.89 -9.27
N PHE A 530 22.90 17.62 -8.99
CA PHE A 530 22.93 18.75 -8.08
C PHE A 530 23.06 20.04 -8.88
N ARG A 531 22.26 21.06 -8.52
CA ARG A 531 22.28 22.37 -9.21
C ARG A 531 23.58 23.13 -8.99
N ALA A 532 24.04 23.11 -7.75
CA ALA A 532 25.37 23.53 -7.37
C ALA A 532 26.15 22.29 -6.97
N ASN A 533 27.46 22.31 -7.23
CA ASN A 533 28.36 21.27 -6.75
C ASN A 533 28.16 21.08 -5.24
N THR A 534 27.90 19.84 -4.83
CA THR A 534 27.41 19.52 -3.49
C THR A 534 28.28 18.46 -2.83
N THR A 535 28.47 18.56 -1.52
CA THR A 535 29.05 17.47 -0.72
C THR A 535 27.96 16.45 -0.40
N VAL A 536 28.23 15.19 -0.73
CA VAL A 536 27.31 14.08 -0.51
C VAL A 536 27.99 12.98 0.30
N LYS A 537 27.18 12.23 1.04
CA LYS A 537 27.64 10.99 1.69
C LYS A 537 26.95 9.81 1.05
N MET A 538 27.74 8.75 0.85
CA MET A 538 27.28 7.58 0.12
C MET A 538 27.84 6.29 0.69
N LYS A 539 27.01 5.25 0.74
CA LYS A 539 27.40 3.87 1.04
C LYS A 539 27.06 3.01 -0.17
N THR A 540 28.07 2.29 -0.68
CA THR A 540 27.98 1.43 -1.88
C THR A 540 28.53 0.03 -1.61
N ASN A 541 28.34 -0.48 -0.40
CA ASN A 541 28.78 -1.81 0.01
C ASN A 541 27.72 -2.53 0.83
N SER A 542 28.06 -3.71 1.35
CA SER A 542 27.12 -4.50 2.11
C SER A 542 26.71 -3.87 3.45
N GLN A 543 25.44 -3.99 3.77
CA GLN A 543 24.82 -3.68 5.05
C GLN A 543 24.23 -4.98 5.62
N SER A 544 24.42 -5.21 6.92
CA SER A 544 23.82 -6.36 7.61
C SER A 544 22.60 -5.89 8.40
N GLY A 545 21.54 -6.69 8.41
CA GLY A 545 20.36 -6.45 9.23
C GLY A 545 19.57 -7.72 9.49
N ASN A 546 18.41 -7.60 10.12
CA ASN A 546 17.59 -8.71 10.56
C ASN A 546 16.12 -8.33 10.51
N TRP A 547 15.29 -9.15 9.87
CA TRP A 547 13.84 -8.95 9.84
C TRP A 547 13.23 -8.99 11.25
N TYR A 548 13.82 -9.76 12.17
CA TYR A 548 13.38 -9.81 13.57
C TYR A 548 13.45 -8.44 14.26
N ASP A 549 14.41 -7.58 13.89
CA ASP A 549 14.61 -6.27 14.52
C ASP A 549 13.43 -5.33 14.24
N ILE A 550 12.79 -5.49 13.08
CA ILE A 550 11.62 -4.71 12.66
C ILE A 550 10.29 -5.44 12.88
N ASN A 551 10.31 -6.77 13.04
CA ASN A 551 9.12 -7.59 13.22
C ASN A 551 9.44 -8.86 14.01
N ARG A 552 8.93 -8.97 15.23
CA ARG A 552 9.21 -10.10 16.14
C ARG A 552 8.63 -11.43 15.68
N GLY A 553 7.73 -11.43 14.70
CA GLY A 553 7.21 -12.65 14.07
C GLY A 553 8.09 -13.21 12.95
N GLN A 554 9.19 -12.55 12.59
CA GLN A 554 10.12 -13.01 11.55
C GLN A 554 11.25 -13.86 12.14
N ALA A 555 11.93 -14.63 11.28
CA ALA A 555 13.09 -15.40 11.70
C ALA A 555 14.20 -14.47 12.24
N ASN A 556 14.76 -14.82 13.40
CA ASN A 556 15.91 -14.12 13.98
C ASN A 556 17.20 -14.60 13.31
N SER A 557 17.41 -14.18 12.07
CA SER A 557 18.57 -14.54 11.26
C SER A 557 19.10 -13.31 10.53
N LYS A 558 20.39 -12.99 10.74
CA LYS A 558 21.04 -11.88 10.07
C LYS A 558 21.17 -12.15 8.57
N GLU A 559 20.89 -11.13 7.78
CA GLU A 559 21.06 -11.10 6.33
C GLU A 559 22.06 -10.00 5.97
N LYS A 560 22.82 -10.23 4.91
CA LYS A 560 23.78 -9.25 4.37
C LYS A 560 23.32 -8.89 2.97
N VAL A 561 23.16 -7.58 2.72
CA VAL A 561 22.60 -7.04 1.48
C VAL A 561 23.51 -5.93 0.97
N ASP A 562 23.84 -5.93 -0.32
CA ASP A 562 24.55 -4.81 -0.93
C ASP A 562 23.58 -3.63 -1.15
N ILE A 563 23.90 -2.47 -0.58
CA ILE A 563 23.02 -1.29 -0.54
C ILE A 563 23.68 -0.12 -1.27
N PHE A 564 22.91 0.59 -2.09
CA PHE A 564 23.19 1.96 -2.50
C PHE A 564 22.42 2.91 -1.60
N LYS A 565 23.11 3.70 -0.79
CA LYS A 565 22.52 4.69 0.12
C LYS A 565 23.18 6.04 -0.12
N LEU A 566 22.42 7.05 -0.49
CA LEU A 566 22.90 8.40 -0.83
C LEU A 566 22.14 9.45 0.00
N TRP A 567 22.87 10.35 0.67
CA TRP A 567 22.26 11.38 1.50
C TRP A 567 23.09 12.67 1.59
N LEU A 568 22.41 13.75 1.95
CA LEU A 568 22.97 15.05 2.30
C LEU A 568 23.03 15.18 3.82
N ASP A 569 24.05 15.87 4.32
CA ASP A 569 24.27 16.13 5.74
C ASP A 569 24.12 17.63 6.01
N HIS A 570 23.15 17.99 6.85
CA HIS A 570 22.84 19.36 7.25
C HIS A 570 23.55 19.76 8.56
N GLY A 571 24.41 18.89 9.08
CA GLY A 571 25.06 19.09 10.37
C GLY A 571 24.14 18.80 11.55
N LYS A 572 24.68 19.03 12.75
CA LYS A 572 23.93 18.99 14.00
C LYS A 572 23.25 20.34 14.22
N GLU A 573 22.06 20.31 14.80
CA GLU A 573 21.29 21.52 15.09
C GLU A 573 21.23 22.51 13.91
N PRO A 574 20.86 22.07 12.70
CA PRO A 574 20.77 22.99 11.57
C PRO A 574 19.76 24.11 11.89
N THR A 575 20.02 25.28 11.34
CA THR A 575 19.10 26.42 11.36
C THR A 575 18.96 26.91 9.94
N ASP A 576 17.73 26.92 9.42
CA ASP A 576 17.37 27.40 8.08
C ASP A 576 18.23 26.80 6.95
N SER A 577 18.59 25.51 7.06
CA SER A 577 19.31 24.81 6.00
C SER A 577 18.39 24.47 4.82
N SER A 578 18.98 24.17 3.67
CA SER A 578 18.25 23.89 2.43
C SER A 578 18.89 22.75 1.63
N TYR A 579 18.15 22.19 0.68
CA TYR A 579 18.69 21.29 -0.34
C TYR A 579 17.99 21.49 -1.68
N GLU A 580 18.70 21.19 -2.77
CA GLU A 580 18.15 21.09 -4.12
C GLU A 580 18.83 19.94 -4.88
N TYR A 581 18.04 19.00 -5.38
CA TYR A 581 18.55 17.93 -6.24
C TYR A 581 17.49 17.48 -7.26
N VAL A 582 17.94 16.86 -8.33
CA VAL A 582 17.09 16.24 -9.35
C VAL A 582 17.38 14.74 -9.39
N VAL A 583 16.32 13.93 -9.46
CA VAL A 583 16.39 12.49 -9.70
C VAL A 583 15.97 12.22 -11.14
N LEU A 584 16.75 11.44 -11.87
CA LEU A 584 16.59 11.11 -13.28
C LEU A 584 16.54 9.59 -13.49
N PRO A 585 15.43 8.92 -13.17
CA PRO A 585 15.30 7.49 -13.43
C PRO A 585 15.24 7.22 -14.94
N ASN A 586 15.83 6.10 -15.36
CA ASN A 586 16.01 5.69 -16.76
C ASN A 586 16.92 6.58 -17.60
N PHE A 587 17.81 7.33 -16.97
CA PHE A 587 18.89 8.01 -17.67
C PHE A 587 20.15 7.16 -17.57
N THR A 588 20.84 7.00 -18.68
CA THR A 588 22.21 6.48 -18.71
C THR A 588 23.17 7.42 -17.97
N SER A 589 24.39 6.95 -17.70
CA SER A 589 25.42 7.79 -17.08
C SER A 589 25.70 9.03 -17.94
N LYS A 590 25.82 8.85 -19.26
CA LYS A 590 26.03 9.95 -20.20
C LYS A 590 24.86 10.94 -20.22
N GLU A 591 23.62 10.46 -20.33
CA GLU A 591 22.44 11.36 -20.30
C GLU A 591 22.33 12.11 -18.97
N THR A 592 22.75 11.49 -17.87
CA THR A 592 22.80 12.14 -16.55
C THR A 592 23.79 13.32 -16.54
N THR A 593 25.02 13.12 -17.07
CA THR A 593 26.01 14.19 -17.19
C THR A 593 25.56 15.28 -18.15
N ASP A 594 25.06 14.89 -19.33
CA ASP A 594 24.55 15.82 -20.35
C ASP A 594 23.39 16.67 -19.79
N TYR A 595 22.52 16.08 -18.96
CA TYR A 595 21.48 16.78 -18.22
C TYR A 595 22.07 17.75 -17.20
N ALA A 596 23.09 17.33 -16.44
CA ALA A 596 23.74 18.18 -15.45
C ALA A 596 24.45 19.40 -16.08
N ASP A 597 24.97 19.25 -17.30
CA ASP A 597 25.56 20.33 -18.07
C ASP A 597 24.52 21.28 -18.68
N ASN A 598 23.35 20.75 -19.05
CA ASN A 598 22.31 21.47 -19.79
C ASN A 598 20.96 21.43 -19.08
N MET A 599 20.98 21.67 -17.76
CA MET A 599 19.81 21.50 -16.90
C MET A 599 18.63 22.38 -17.37
N PRO A 600 17.50 21.78 -17.80
CA PRO A 600 16.36 22.55 -18.30
C PRO A 600 15.54 23.20 -17.18
N ILE A 601 15.86 22.91 -15.91
CA ILE A 601 15.13 23.37 -14.74
C ILE A 601 15.81 24.62 -14.16
N GLU A 602 15.01 25.59 -13.79
CA GLU A 602 15.43 26.81 -13.08
C GLU A 602 14.65 26.93 -11.77
N THR A 603 15.36 27.10 -10.66
CA THR A 603 14.74 27.33 -9.34
C THR A 603 14.41 28.80 -9.28
N LEU A 604 13.13 29.12 -9.21
CA LEU A 604 12.65 30.49 -9.09
C LEU A 604 12.62 30.95 -7.63
N SER A 605 12.41 30.00 -6.70
CA SER A 605 12.45 30.24 -5.25
C SER A 605 12.65 28.93 -4.50
N ASN A 606 13.37 28.98 -3.38
CA ASN A 606 13.48 27.89 -2.41
C ASN A 606 13.58 28.46 -1.00
N THR A 607 12.47 28.99 -0.49
CA THR A 607 12.35 29.60 0.84
C THR A 607 11.25 28.92 1.64
N SER A 608 11.14 29.25 2.92
CA SER A 608 10.04 28.79 3.79
C SER A 608 8.66 29.32 3.39
N SER A 609 8.59 30.40 2.61
CA SER A 609 7.34 30.98 2.11
C SER A 609 6.95 30.50 0.71
N LEU A 610 7.94 30.21 -0.15
CA LEU A 610 7.72 29.84 -1.54
C LEU A 610 8.81 28.90 -2.07
N GLN A 611 8.40 27.73 -2.58
CA GLN A 611 9.24 26.84 -3.35
C GLN A 611 8.70 26.73 -4.78
N ALA A 612 9.51 27.10 -5.78
CA ALA A 612 9.06 27.14 -7.17
C ALA A 612 10.18 26.79 -8.15
N VAL A 613 9.82 26.01 -9.17
CA VAL A 613 10.72 25.64 -10.27
C VAL A 613 10.01 25.80 -11.61
N THR A 614 10.75 26.22 -12.63
CA THR A 614 10.28 26.21 -14.01
C THR A 614 11.12 25.27 -14.87
N HIS A 615 10.44 24.46 -15.69
CA HIS A 615 11.05 23.65 -16.72
C HIS A 615 11.02 24.43 -18.04
N LYS A 616 12.17 24.98 -18.46
CA LYS A 616 12.27 25.89 -19.60
C LYS A 616 11.83 25.28 -20.92
N LYS A 617 12.17 24.01 -21.19
CA LYS A 617 11.74 23.32 -22.43
C LYS A 617 10.27 22.90 -22.46
N LEU A 618 9.66 22.65 -21.30
CA LEU A 618 8.24 22.27 -21.21
C LEU A 618 7.33 23.49 -21.04
N HIS A 619 7.89 24.67 -20.75
CA HIS A 619 7.15 25.86 -20.35
C HIS A 619 6.16 25.57 -19.22
N GLN A 620 6.58 24.74 -18.27
CA GLN A 620 5.82 24.32 -17.09
C GLN A 620 6.46 24.89 -15.84
N THR A 621 5.67 25.50 -14.96
CA THR A 621 6.13 26.01 -13.67
C THR A 621 5.30 25.42 -12.55
N GLY A 622 5.96 24.82 -11.57
CA GLY A 622 5.34 24.41 -10.31
C GLY A 622 5.68 25.42 -9.21
N ALA A 623 4.72 25.74 -8.35
CA ALA A 623 4.94 26.63 -7.22
C ALA A 623 4.13 26.18 -5.99
N VAL A 624 4.78 26.11 -4.84
CA VAL A 624 4.20 25.83 -3.53
C VAL A 624 4.26 27.12 -2.71
N PHE A 625 3.11 27.73 -2.50
CA PHE A 625 2.92 28.93 -1.70
C PHE A 625 2.47 28.54 -0.29
N TYR A 626 3.37 28.63 0.69
CA TYR A 626 3.04 28.38 2.09
C TYR A 626 2.27 29.55 2.73
N GLU A 627 2.36 30.72 2.11
CA GLU A 627 1.61 31.94 2.41
C GLU A 627 1.20 32.65 1.12
N ALA A 628 0.35 33.69 1.22
CA ALA A 628 0.02 34.52 0.07
C ALA A 628 1.30 35.17 -0.50
N GLY A 629 1.42 35.25 -1.82
CA GLY A 629 2.69 35.66 -2.41
C GLY A 629 2.65 35.82 -3.92
N THR A 630 3.78 36.18 -4.50
CA THR A 630 3.94 36.38 -5.95
C THR A 630 5.09 35.54 -6.49
N ILE A 631 4.87 34.89 -7.62
CA ILE A 631 5.92 34.24 -8.42
C ILE A 631 6.10 34.98 -9.74
N LYS A 632 7.34 35.34 -10.05
CA LYS A 632 7.72 35.82 -11.39
C LYS A 632 8.14 34.61 -12.22
N ILE A 633 7.39 34.33 -13.29
CA ILE A 633 7.67 33.21 -14.20
C ILE A 633 8.81 33.59 -15.15
N ASP A 634 8.76 34.82 -15.66
CA ASP A 634 9.76 35.44 -16.52
C ASP A 634 9.59 36.98 -16.44
N PRO A 635 10.38 37.79 -17.17
CA PRO A 635 10.29 39.25 -17.11
C PRO A 635 8.92 39.85 -17.46
N THR A 636 8.10 39.11 -18.22
CA THR A 636 6.79 39.58 -18.70
C THR A 636 5.62 39.06 -17.88
N LEU A 637 5.75 37.89 -17.26
CA LEU A 637 4.65 37.18 -16.60
C LEU A 637 4.93 36.93 -15.12
N SER A 638 4.00 37.35 -14.26
CA SER A 638 3.96 36.98 -12.85
C SER A 638 2.56 36.62 -12.39
N LEU A 639 2.47 35.71 -11.42
CA LEU A 639 1.22 35.30 -10.80
C LEU A 639 1.28 35.62 -9.30
N THR A 640 0.21 36.22 -8.77
CA THR A 640 0.04 36.49 -7.33
C THR A 640 -1.13 35.67 -6.80
N VAL A 641 -0.99 35.09 -5.61
CA VAL A 641 -2.06 34.34 -4.94
C VAL A 641 -2.45 35.02 -3.64
N ASP A 642 -3.73 35.04 -3.31
CA ASP A 642 -4.25 35.65 -2.09
C ASP A 642 -4.18 34.73 -0.85
N LYS A 643 -3.87 33.45 -1.04
CA LYS A 643 -3.88 32.40 -0.02
C LYS A 643 -2.78 31.36 -0.27
N PRO A 644 -2.37 30.61 0.78
CA PRO A 644 -1.53 29.43 0.61
C PRO A 644 -2.16 28.45 -0.38
N CYS A 645 -1.37 27.96 -1.34
CA CYS A 645 -1.84 27.03 -2.36
C CYS A 645 -0.68 26.33 -3.08
N ILE A 646 -0.98 25.36 -3.93
CA ILE A 646 -0.02 24.80 -4.88
C ILE A 646 -0.53 25.07 -6.30
N LEU A 647 0.33 25.61 -7.15
CA LEU A 647 0.06 25.89 -8.56
C LEU A 647 0.92 25.01 -9.47
N LEU A 648 0.31 24.60 -10.59
CA LEU A 648 0.98 24.09 -11.77
C LEU A 648 0.54 24.94 -12.96
N ILE A 649 1.50 25.61 -13.59
CA ILE A 649 1.27 26.68 -14.57
C ILE A 649 1.86 26.23 -15.91
N ASN A 650 0.98 26.00 -16.88
CA ASN A 650 1.33 25.57 -18.23
C ASN A 650 1.27 26.74 -19.20
N CYS A 651 2.45 27.23 -19.57
CA CYS A 651 2.64 28.27 -20.58
C CYS A 651 2.92 27.70 -21.98
N ASN A 652 2.94 26.38 -22.16
CA ASN A 652 3.11 25.75 -23.48
C ASN A 652 1.82 25.75 -24.32
N VAL A 653 0.70 26.06 -23.68
CA VAL A 653 -0.62 26.13 -24.31
C VAL A 653 -1.11 27.58 -24.31
N ASN A 654 -1.86 27.93 -25.34
CA ASN A 654 -2.46 29.24 -25.48
C ASN A 654 -4.00 29.10 -25.53
N PRO A 655 -4.74 29.64 -24.54
CA PRO A 655 -4.24 30.48 -23.44
C PRO A 655 -3.60 29.68 -22.29
N ILE A 656 -2.87 30.36 -21.41
CA ILE A 656 -2.15 29.78 -20.26
C ILE A 656 -3.11 28.98 -19.38
N LYS A 657 -2.78 27.72 -19.08
CA LYS A 657 -3.56 26.88 -18.15
C LYS A 657 -2.92 26.88 -16.77
N VAL A 658 -3.69 27.18 -15.74
CA VAL A 658 -3.26 27.16 -14.33
C VAL A 658 -4.10 26.11 -13.60
N THR A 659 -3.43 25.15 -13.00
CA THR A 659 -4.05 24.14 -12.12
C THR A 659 -3.66 24.48 -10.69
N ALA A 660 -4.64 24.52 -9.79
CA ALA A 660 -4.46 24.89 -8.39
C ALA A 660 -5.04 23.84 -7.45
N SER A 661 -4.50 23.74 -6.25
CA SER A 661 -5.11 23.03 -5.12
C SER A 661 -4.90 23.79 -3.81
N ASP A 662 -5.75 23.49 -2.82
CA ASP A 662 -5.63 23.94 -1.44
C ASP A 662 -5.12 22.78 -0.55
N PRO A 663 -3.83 22.78 -0.16
CA PRO A 663 -3.25 21.79 0.76
C PRO A 663 -3.88 21.78 2.16
N ASN A 664 -4.40 22.92 2.64
CA ASN A 664 -5.01 23.00 3.96
C ASN A 664 -6.41 22.37 3.99
N GLN A 665 -7.08 22.29 2.83
CA GLN A 665 -8.47 21.82 2.71
C GLN A 665 -9.47 22.66 3.53
N SER A 666 -9.16 23.94 3.73
CA SER A 666 -9.92 24.90 4.52
C SER A 666 -10.63 25.93 3.65
N GLU A 667 -10.05 26.29 2.50
CA GLU A 667 -10.47 27.43 1.71
C GLU A 667 -11.67 27.08 0.81
N THR A 668 -12.58 28.04 0.64
CA THR A 668 -13.72 27.93 -0.28
C THR A 668 -13.43 28.57 -1.63
N THR A 669 -12.50 29.53 -1.65
CA THR A 669 -12.12 30.31 -2.82
C THR A 669 -10.62 30.56 -2.82
N LEU A 670 -10.01 30.60 -4.01
CA LEU A 670 -8.64 31.04 -4.23
C LEU A 670 -8.64 32.01 -5.42
N ASN A 671 -7.96 33.15 -5.28
CA ASN A 671 -7.77 34.09 -6.38
C ASN A 671 -6.30 34.07 -6.83
N VAL A 672 -6.11 33.90 -8.14
CA VAL A 672 -4.80 33.98 -8.78
C VAL A 672 -4.81 35.17 -9.74
N TYR A 673 -4.05 36.20 -9.41
CA TYR A 673 -3.92 37.42 -10.21
C TYR A 673 -2.80 37.25 -11.22
N ILE A 674 -3.11 37.39 -12.50
CA ILE A 674 -2.12 37.30 -13.58
C ILE A 674 -1.71 38.70 -14.00
N THR A 675 -0.42 38.97 -13.87
CA THR A 675 0.21 40.22 -14.32
C THR A 675 1.04 39.94 -15.57
N TYR A 676 0.77 40.68 -16.63
CA TYR A 676 1.50 40.60 -17.89
C TYR A 676 2.01 41.99 -18.30
N ASN A 677 3.30 42.09 -18.60
CA ASN A 677 4.02 43.35 -18.86
C ASN A 677 3.77 44.42 -17.79
N GLY A 678 3.84 44.01 -16.51
CA GLY A 678 3.72 44.92 -15.37
C GLY A 678 2.29 45.41 -15.06
N GLN A 679 1.28 44.96 -15.79
CA GLN A 679 -0.12 45.27 -15.51
C GLN A 679 -0.90 44.01 -15.14
N GLN A 680 -1.67 44.06 -14.05
CA GLN A 680 -2.64 43.01 -13.74
C GLN A 680 -3.68 42.99 -14.86
N LYS A 681 -3.77 41.87 -15.57
CA LYS A 681 -4.66 41.71 -16.73
C LYS A 681 -5.90 40.90 -16.40
N GLU A 682 -5.78 39.95 -15.47
CA GLU A 682 -6.84 38.98 -15.22
C GLU A 682 -6.76 38.43 -13.79
N THR A 683 -7.92 38.04 -13.24
CA THR A 683 -8.03 37.28 -11.99
C THR A 683 -8.70 35.94 -12.29
N LEU A 684 -8.01 34.84 -12.00
CA LEU A 684 -8.59 33.51 -12.01
C LEU A 684 -9.15 33.18 -10.62
N THR A 685 -10.48 33.18 -10.49
CA THR A 685 -11.15 32.76 -9.26
C THR A 685 -11.51 31.27 -9.31
N TYR A 686 -11.02 30.53 -8.33
CA TYR A 686 -11.26 29.11 -8.15
C TYR A 686 -12.28 28.88 -7.03
N PRO A 687 -13.49 28.36 -7.32
CA PRO A 687 -14.39 27.85 -6.30
C PRO A 687 -13.87 26.48 -5.85
N LEU A 688 -13.03 26.46 -4.81
CA LEU A 688 -12.27 25.28 -4.42
C LEU A 688 -13.18 24.10 -4.07
N PRO A 689 -12.72 22.85 -4.28
CA PRO A 689 -13.57 21.68 -4.08
C PRO A 689 -14.06 21.55 -2.63
N TYR A 690 -15.32 21.16 -2.45
CA TYR A 690 -15.96 21.05 -1.14
C TYR A 690 -16.21 19.58 -0.73
N SER A 691 -16.64 19.38 0.51
CA SER A 691 -16.98 18.05 1.07
C SER A 691 -15.83 17.04 0.85
N ASN A 692 -16.14 15.82 0.39
CA ASN A 692 -15.18 14.76 0.12
C ASN A 692 -14.27 15.01 -1.09
N ALA A 693 -14.37 16.16 -1.77
CA ALA A 693 -13.47 16.57 -2.85
C ALA A 693 -12.40 17.60 -2.43
N LYS A 694 -12.47 18.20 -1.23
CA LYS A 694 -11.44 19.14 -0.71
C LYS A 694 -10.00 18.67 -0.97
N GLY A 695 -9.13 19.56 -1.41
CA GLY A 695 -7.74 19.25 -1.76
C GLY A 695 -7.54 18.64 -3.16
N ALA A 696 -8.61 18.30 -3.88
CA ALA A 696 -8.51 17.95 -5.29
C ALA A 696 -8.05 19.15 -6.13
N SER A 697 -7.40 18.86 -7.26
CA SER A 697 -6.92 19.87 -8.19
C SER A 697 -8.05 20.46 -9.04
N MET A 698 -7.94 21.75 -9.36
CA MET A 698 -8.86 22.46 -10.26
C MET A 698 -8.06 23.25 -11.29
N ALA A 699 -8.46 23.16 -12.56
CA ALA A 699 -7.84 23.92 -13.63
C ALA A 699 -8.72 25.08 -14.11
N ARG A 700 -8.08 26.20 -14.43
CA ARG A 700 -8.64 27.34 -15.18
C ARG A 700 -7.67 27.69 -16.29
N THR A 701 -8.18 28.37 -17.31
CA THR A 701 -7.37 28.91 -18.40
C THR A 701 -7.52 30.42 -18.37
N ALA A 702 -6.40 31.13 -18.50
CA ALA A 702 -6.40 32.57 -18.67
C ALA A 702 -7.04 32.96 -20.01
N THR A 703 -7.34 34.23 -20.19
CA THR A 703 -7.65 34.85 -21.49
C THR A 703 -6.41 35.40 -22.18
N ILE A 704 -5.36 35.69 -21.40
CA ILE A 704 -4.08 36.21 -21.89
C ILE A 704 -3.42 35.18 -22.82
N LYS A 705 -3.06 35.66 -24.01
CA LYS A 705 -2.33 34.92 -25.03
C LYS A 705 -0.87 35.34 -25.00
N ARG A 706 0.01 34.36 -24.77
CA ARG A 706 1.46 34.54 -24.84
C ARG A 706 1.95 34.42 -26.28
#